data_AF-A0A969J239-F1
#
_entry.id   AF-A0A969J239-F1
#
_cell.length_a   1.000
_cell.length_b   1.000
_cell.length_c   1.000
_cell.angle_alpha   90.00
_cell.angle_beta   90.00
_cell.angle_gamma   90.00
#
_symmetry.space_group_name_H-M   'P 1'
#
loop_
_entity.id
_entity.type
_entity.pdbx_description
1 polymer ?
#
loop_
_entity_poly.entity_id
_entity_poly.type
_entity_poly.pdbx_seq_one_letter_code
_entity_poly.pdbx_strand_id
1 'polypeptide(L)'
;MATFFGTDNIDTLLGTEADDFIFGLPGDDVLLGFSGNDLLDGGDGNDQIKAGSGIDLLVGGNGDDTLNGEEGNDALFGEEGNDRLDGGQGNDVLRGGNGNDFLNGGDDSDTLSGGNNNDFLDGGNGKNLLFGDDGSDVVFGGSEDDTLDGGRGNDSLRGGNGKNILRGGDGDDAIDGGKDSDLIDAGNGNDGMRGGDGNDTLSSGAGNDVLLGEGNNDTLRGGDGDDVIEGDAVLKLFGLTDRNTLIAIDANIPSQTKSIQVKGLDGTLLGIDFRPRDGLLYGITDTNKIYTIDFNTGATKFVSTLSTPFNSGQLSGVDFNPVPDRLRVVGDNDQNFRIDVDRGAVADLDPNDGILGDRLLRYDPTDPNAAANASITAIAYTNSFSPSPDPNRRTTLYGIDTNLDILVRQGGLNFPDNPPTPNEGRLFTIGNLGIDFAANSGFDILAAPNGVSLSFAVSNSTLYSIDLSTGAATNLGTIGDGSFNVVGLAATITPDPNATGNDAILGGAGNDILSGGAGNDRIIGESGNDALLGGAGNDTLTGGANNDSFMFNSNAPFNSNDLGVDRITDFVKGVDQIVLDQTTFGAITPAQIAIVADDALAATNAGLITYSTATGNLFFNQNGANAGLGTGARFARLDNAPVLAAADFVIVA
;
A
#
# COMPACT_ATOMS: atom_id res chain seq x y z
N MET A 1 -12.56 22.09 -47.52
CA MET A 1 -12.37 23.45 -46.96
C MET A 1 -13.59 24.30 -47.14
N ALA A 2 -14.59 23.97 -46.33
CA ALA A 2 -15.70 24.84 -45.98
C ALA A 2 -15.48 25.43 -44.57
N THR A 3 -16.33 26.39 -44.21
CA THR A 3 -16.32 26.99 -42.88
C THR A 3 -17.75 27.13 -42.39
N PHE A 4 -18.00 26.69 -41.16
CA PHE A 4 -19.30 26.67 -40.51
C PHE A 4 -19.20 27.44 -39.19
N PHE A 5 -20.27 28.19 -38.87
CA PHE A 5 -20.39 28.93 -37.62
C PHE A 5 -21.77 28.64 -37.03
N GLY A 6 -21.80 28.31 -35.74
CA GLY A 6 -23.01 28.27 -34.93
C GLY A 6 -23.46 29.67 -34.51
N THR A 7 -24.19 29.70 -33.40
CA THR A 7 -24.84 30.86 -32.79
C THR A 7 -24.63 30.81 -31.29
N ASP A 8 -25.12 31.81 -30.54
CA ASP A 8 -25.07 31.79 -29.07
C ASP A 8 -26.08 30.79 -28.43
N ASN A 9 -26.56 29.78 -29.16
CA ASN A 9 -27.50 28.76 -28.68
C ASN A 9 -27.04 27.38 -29.14
N ILE A 10 -27.59 26.33 -28.51
CA ILE A 10 -27.43 24.93 -28.93
C ILE A 10 -27.62 24.75 -30.44
N ASP A 11 -26.53 24.37 -31.11
CA ASP A 11 -26.43 24.13 -32.53
C ASP A 11 -26.02 22.68 -32.85
N THR A 12 -26.25 22.29 -34.11
CA THR A 12 -25.71 21.03 -34.66
C THR A 12 -25.09 21.34 -36.00
N LEU A 13 -23.77 21.26 -36.06
CA LEU A 13 -22.96 21.64 -37.22
C LEU A 13 -22.39 20.38 -37.87
N LEU A 14 -22.61 20.26 -39.17
CA LEU A 14 -22.20 19.10 -39.97
C LEU A 14 -21.19 19.55 -41.02
N GLY A 15 -19.98 19.02 -40.92
CA GLY A 15 -18.91 19.14 -41.90
C GLY A 15 -19.17 18.33 -43.16
N THR A 16 -18.12 18.15 -43.93
CA THR A 16 -18.09 17.49 -45.23
C THR A 16 -17.00 16.41 -45.26
N GLU A 17 -16.84 15.70 -46.36
CA GLU A 17 -15.75 14.71 -46.49
C GLU A 17 -14.39 15.36 -46.85
N ALA A 18 -14.21 16.65 -46.58
CA ALA A 18 -12.98 17.38 -46.88
C ALA A 18 -12.68 18.38 -45.76
N ASP A 19 -11.40 18.69 -45.55
CA ASP A 19 -10.89 19.58 -44.49
C ASP A 19 -11.82 20.75 -44.16
N ASP A 20 -12.36 20.88 -42.97
CA ASP A 20 -13.34 21.90 -42.61
C ASP A 20 -12.92 22.73 -41.40
N PHE A 21 -13.54 23.91 -41.28
CA PHE A 21 -13.43 24.75 -40.08
C PHE A 21 -14.83 24.89 -39.48
N ILE A 22 -15.05 24.39 -38.27
CA ILE A 22 -16.35 24.40 -37.60
C ILE A 22 -16.20 25.08 -36.25
N PHE A 23 -17.00 26.13 -36.01
CA PHE A 23 -17.00 26.89 -34.75
C PHE A 23 -18.41 26.88 -34.14
N GLY A 24 -18.58 26.32 -32.94
CA GLY A 24 -19.85 26.28 -32.19
C GLY A 24 -20.27 27.67 -31.71
N LEU A 25 -19.34 28.38 -31.05
CA LEU A 25 -19.57 29.62 -30.29
C LEU A 25 -20.27 29.28 -28.94
N PRO A 26 -20.88 30.23 -28.20
CA PRO A 26 -21.55 29.84 -26.96
C PRO A 26 -22.78 28.93 -27.19
N GLY A 27 -22.91 27.84 -26.46
CA GLY A 27 -24.00 26.87 -26.58
C GLY A 27 -23.52 25.49 -26.17
N ASP A 28 -24.45 24.59 -25.83
CA ASP A 28 -24.09 23.16 -25.69
C ASP A 28 -24.26 22.51 -27.06
N ASP A 29 -23.23 22.56 -27.90
CA ASP A 29 -23.30 22.28 -29.33
C ASP A 29 -22.91 20.84 -29.70
N VAL A 30 -23.24 20.45 -30.93
CA VAL A 30 -22.78 19.19 -31.55
C VAL A 30 -22.07 19.47 -32.86
N LEU A 31 -20.79 19.15 -32.95
CA LEU A 31 -19.96 19.37 -34.13
C LEU A 31 -19.48 18.01 -34.69
N LEU A 32 -19.70 17.78 -36.01
CA LEU A 32 -19.28 16.55 -36.70
C LEU A 32 -18.42 16.89 -37.93
N GLY A 33 -17.15 16.45 -37.97
CA GLY A 33 -16.20 16.71 -39.07
C GLY A 33 -16.38 15.79 -40.28
N PHE A 34 -16.50 14.48 -40.03
CA PHE A 34 -16.54 13.36 -40.98
C PHE A 34 -15.20 12.91 -41.54
N SER A 35 -14.72 13.49 -42.63
CA SER A 35 -13.45 13.07 -43.24
C SER A 35 -12.68 14.30 -43.67
N GLY A 36 -11.36 14.21 -43.69
CA GLY A 36 -10.50 15.34 -44.03
C GLY A 36 -9.71 15.75 -42.80
N ASN A 37 -8.92 16.81 -42.93
CA ASN A 37 -8.18 17.36 -41.81
C ASN A 37 -8.92 18.60 -41.31
N ASP A 38 -9.72 18.42 -40.27
CA ASP A 38 -10.69 19.37 -39.79
C ASP A 38 -10.17 20.14 -38.57
N LEU A 39 -10.72 21.33 -38.36
CA LEU A 39 -10.61 22.09 -37.11
C LEU A 39 -12.02 22.32 -36.58
N LEU A 40 -12.28 21.81 -35.38
CA LEU A 40 -13.56 21.89 -34.69
C LEU A 40 -13.32 22.59 -33.34
N ASP A 41 -14.04 23.67 -33.08
CA ASP A 41 -13.91 24.51 -31.88
C ASP A 41 -15.32 24.69 -31.30
N GLY A 42 -15.56 24.13 -30.11
CA GLY A 42 -16.83 24.14 -29.39
C GLY A 42 -17.20 25.56 -28.96
N GLY A 43 -16.42 26.11 -28.04
CA GLY A 43 -16.56 27.49 -27.57
C GLY A 43 -16.88 27.56 -26.09
N ASP A 44 -18.01 28.17 -25.72
CA ASP A 44 -18.46 28.20 -24.33
C ASP A 44 -19.70 27.30 -24.21
N GLY A 45 -19.76 26.41 -23.24
CA GLY A 45 -20.88 25.47 -23.05
C GLY A 45 -20.37 24.04 -22.97
N ASN A 46 -21.28 23.08 -22.83
CA ASN A 46 -20.91 21.67 -22.73
C ASN A 46 -21.10 21.00 -24.11
N ASP A 47 -20.03 20.94 -24.89
CA ASP A 47 -20.02 20.58 -26.29
C ASP A 47 -19.77 19.09 -26.55
N GLN A 48 -20.26 18.60 -27.69
CA GLN A 48 -19.97 17.27 -28.21
C GLN A 48 -19.35 17.34 -29.59
N ILE A 49 -18.08 16.97 -29.70
CA ILE A 49 -17.28 17.12 -30.91
C ILE A 49 -16.80 15.75 -31.39
N LYS A 50 -17.01 15.46 -32.68
CA LYS A 50 -16.46 14.26 -33.34
C LYS A 50 -15.76 14.63 -34.62
N ALA A 51 -14.48 14.27 -34.73
CA ALA A 51 -13.64 14.61 -35.88
C ALA A 51 -13.95 13.71 -37.07
N GLY A 52 -13.74 12.40 -36.90
CA GLY A 52 -13.95 11.41 -37.96
C GLY A 52 -12.62 10.85 -38.47
N SER A 53 -12.48 10.67 -39.78
CA SER A 53 -11.22 10.19 -40.34
C SER A 53 -10.35 11.37 -40.77
N GLY A 54 -9.12 11.50 -40.29
CA GLY A 54 -8.42 12.74 -40.52
C GLY A 54 -7.06 12.88 -39.86
N ILE A 55 -6.60 14.12 -39.83
CA ILE A 55 -5.63 14.61 -38.85
C ILE A 55 -6.27 15.90 -38.39
N ASP A 56 -6.94 15.82 -37.26
CA ASP A 56 -7.93 16.80 -36.83
C ASP A 56 -7.44 17.59 -35.62
N LEU A 57 -7.99 18.79 -35.46
CA LEU A 57 -7.76 19.65 -34.30
C LEU A 57 -9.09 19.96 -33.64
N LEU A 58 -9.27 19.46 -32.42
CA LEU A 58 -10.48 19.63 -31.62
C LEU A 58 -10.17 20.51 -30.40
N VAL A 59 -11.02 21.50 -30.17
CA VAL A 59 -10.96 22.38 -28.99
C VAL A 59 -12.35 22.40 -28.36
N GLY A 60 -12.45 22.02 -27.08
CA GLY A 60 -13.69 22.10 -26.29
C GLY A 60 -14.00 23.54 -25.94
N GLY A 61 -13.19 24.12 -25.05
CA GLY A 61 -13.28 25.50 -24.65
C GLY A 61 -13.66 25.63 -23.18
N ASN A 62 -14.69 26.42 -22.86
CA ASN A 62 -15.17 26.51 -21.48
C ASN A 62 -16.41 25.65 -21.29
N GLY A 63 -16.40 24.72 -20.34
CA GLY A 63 -17.55 23.87 -20.02
C GLY A 63 -17.11 22.42 -19.90
N ASP A 64 -18.02 21.53 -19.52
CA ASP A 64 -17.69 20.10 -19.46
C ASP A 64 -17.94 19.47 -20.84
N ASP A 65 -16.88 19.29 -21.63
CA ASP A 65 -16.93 18.92 -23.04
C ASP A 65 -16.69 17.42 -23.29
N THR A 66 -17.10 16.94 -24.47
CA THR A 66 -16.78 15.59 -24.95
C THR A 66 -16.22 15.62 -26.36
N LEU A 67 -14.95 15.26 -26.51
CA LEU A 67 -14.18 15.28 -27.76
C LEU A 67 -13.80 13.86 -28.18
N ASN A 68 -13.97 13.53 -29.46
CA ASN A 68 -13.58 12.24 -30.04
C ASN A 68 -12.84 12.45 -31.39
N GLY A 69 -11.58 12.01 -31.47
CA GLY A 69 -10.75 12.06 -32.67
C GLY A 69 -11.19 11.06 -33.75
N GLU A 70 -11.52 9.84 -33.33
CA GLU A 70 -11.86 8.69 -34.20
C GLU A 70 -10.65 8.09 -34.94
N GLU A 71 -10.48 8.26 -36.25
CA GLU A 71 -9.35 7.68 -37.00
C GLU A 71 -8.40 8.78 -37.45
N GLY A 72 -7.17 8.84 -36.94
CA GLY A 72 -6.30 9.94 -37.31
C GLY A 72 -5.09 10.09 -36.41
N ASN A 73 -4.28 11.10 -36.67
CA ASN A 73 -3.30 11.54 -35.67
C ASN A 73 -3.78 12.91 -35.20
N ASP A 74 -4.64 12.93 -34.21
CA ASP A 74 -5.46 14.07 -33.86
C ASP A 74 -4.87 14.84 -32.69
N ALA A 75 -5.30 16.09 -32.53
CA ALA A 75 -4.97 16.94 -31.40
C ALA A 75 -6.24 17.43 -30.72
N LEU A 76 -6.46 17.02 -29.47
CA LEU A 76 -7.65 17.33 -28.68
C LEU A 76 -7.26 18.19 -27.47
N PHE A 77 -7.99 19.28 -27.24
CA PHE A 77 -7.79 20.21 -26.12
C PHE A 77 -9.12 20.44 -25.42
N GLY A 78 -9.24 20.06 -24.14
CA GLY A 78 -10.44 20.31 -23.31
C GLY A 78 -10.56 21.78 -22.91
N GLU A 79 -9.47 22.33 -22.35
CA GLU A 79 -9.33 23.69 -21.81
C GLU A 79 -9.90 23.87 -20.39
N GLU A 80 -11.10 24.40 -20.17
CA GLU A 80 -11.64 24.66 -18.82
C GLU A 80 -12.92 23.86 -18.58
N GLY A 81 -12.94 22.97 -17.59
CA GLY A 81 -14.10 22.15 -17.27
C GLY A 81 -13.70 20.73 -16.93
N ASN A 82 -14.66 19.84 -16.67
CA ASN A 82 -14.36 18.41 -16.48
C ASN A 82 -14.65 17.70 -17.80
N ASP A 83 -13.62 17.56 -18.62
CA ASP A 83 -13.74 17.14 -19.99
C ASP A 83 -13.57 15.64 -20.18
N ARG A 84 -14.08 15.14 -21.31
CA ARG A 84 -13.86 13.77 -21.77
C ARG A 84 -13.25 13.77 -23.16
N LEU A 85 -12.01 13.33 -23.26
CA LEU A 85 -11.25 13.23 -24.50
C LEU A 85 -10.97 11.76 -24.87
N ASP A 86 -11.18 11.41 -26.13
CA ASP A 86 -10.92 10.08 -26.70
C ASP A 86 -10.20 10.24 -28.05
N GLY A 87 -8.93 9.85 -28.11
CA GLY A 87 -8.09 9.96 -29.31
C GLY A 87 -8.59 9.03 -30.42
N GLY A 88 -8.63 7.74 -30.11
CA GLY A 88 -9.17 6.73 -31.00
C GLY A 88 -8.06 5.89 -31.62
N GLN A 89 -7.99 5.84 -32.96
CA GLN A 89 -6.92 5.14 -33.67
C GLN A 89 -5.90 6.13 -34.20
N GLY A 90 -4.64 5.95 -33.80
CA GLY A 90 -3.48 6.62 -34.38
C GLY A 90 -2.62 7.27 -33.30
N ASN A 91 -1.75 8.21 -33.67
CA ASN A 91 -0.84 8.81 -32.70
C ASN A 91 -1.35 10.19 -32.33
N ASP A 92 -2.07 10.25 -31.23
CA ASP A 92 -2.86 11.41 -30.83
C ASP A 92 -2.17 12.24 -29.75
N VAL A 93 -2.59 13.50 -29.64
CA VAL A 93 -2.17 14.43 -28.58
C VAL A 93 -3.41 14.93 -27.86
N LEU A 94 -3.55 14.57 -26.59
CA LEU A 94 -4.68 14.98 -25.76
C LEU A 94 -4.20 15.87 -24.61
N ARG A 95 -4.94 16.94 -24.33
CA ARG A 95 -4.73 17.81 -23.16
C ARG A 95 -6.06 18.12 -22.49
N GLY A 96 -6.18 17.78 -21.21
CA GLY A 96 -7.35 18.09 -20.38
C GLY A 96 -7.46 19.60 -20.16
N GLY A 97 -6.59 20.13 -19.31
CA GLY A 97 -6.54 21.56 -19.02
C GLY A 97 -6.79 21.84 -17.54
N ASN A 98 -7.83 22.60 -17.22
CA ASN A 98 -8.25 22.84 -15.84
C ASN A 98 -9.52 22.07 -15.56
N GLY A 99 -9.51 21.23 -14.52
CA GLY A 99 -10.68 20.49 -14.06
C GLY A 99 -10.33 19.02 -13.88
N ASN A 100 -11.30 18.20 -13.51
CA ASN A 100 -11.04 16.77 -13.35
C ASN A 100 -11.39 16.05 -14.65
N ASP A 101 -10.40 15.83 -15.49
CA ASP A 101 -10.57 15.37 -16.86
C ASP A 101 -10.46 13.85 -17.00
N PHE A 102 -11.05 13.32 -18.06
CA PHE A 102 -10.89 11.92 -18.49
C PHE A 102 -10.29 11.88 -19.89
N LEU A 103 -9.08 11.34 -20.01
CA LEU A 103 -8.35 11.20 -21.27
C LEU A 103 -8.13 9.72 -21.60
N ASN A 104 -8.47 9.32 -22.83
CA ASN A 104 -8.19 8.00 -23.38
C ASN A 104 -7.41 8.15 -24.70
N GLY A 105 -6.18 7.63 -24.78
CA GLY A 105 -5.36 7.63 -25.99
C GLY A 105 -5.98 6.74 -27.07
N GLY A 106 -6.07 5.45 -26.78
CA GLY A 106 -6.74 4.47 -27.64
C GLY A 106 -5.76 3.47 -28.22
N ASP A 107 -5.68 3.39 -29.55
CA ASP A 107 -4.76 2.52 -30.27
C ASP A 107 -3.60 3.32 -30.85
N ASP A 108 -2.39 2.72 -30.88
CA ASP A 108 -1.12 3.32 -31.32
C ASP A 108 -0.50 4.27 -30.27
N SER A 109 0.50 5.09 -30.61
CA SER A 109 1.35 5.75 -29.58
C SER A 109 0.92 7.19 -29.33
N ASP A 110 0.35 7.43 -28.15
CA ASP A 110 -0.29 8.69 -27.80
C ASP A 110 0.53 9.55 -26.83
N THR A 111 0.18 10.84 -26.76
CA THR A 111 0.68 11.77 -25.74
C THR A 111 -0.47 12.43 -25.01
N LEU A 112 -0.60 12.19 -23.71
CA LEU A 112 -1.66 12.71 -22.85
C LEU A 112 -1.08 13.63 -21.77
N SER A 113 -1.79 14.70 -21.42
CA SER A 113 -1.48 15.60 -20.30
C SER A 113 -2.79 15.99 -19.62
N GLY A 114 -2.90 15.70 -18.32
CA GLY A 114 -4.07 16.00 -17.49
C GLY A 114 -4.22 17.50 -17.33
N GLY A 115 -3.27 18.11 -16.61
CA GLY A 115 -3.18 19.56 -16.46
C GLY A 115 -3.24 19.96 -15.00
N ASN A 116 -4.27 20.71 -14.60
CA ASN A 116 -4.49 21.04 -13.20
C ASN A 116 -5.72 20.28 -12.69
N ASN A 117 -5.70 19.94 -11.41
CA ASN A 117 -6.73 19.17 -10.70
C ASN A 117 -6.59 17.66 -10.94
N ASN A 118 -7.58 16.85 -10.55
CA ASN A 118 -7.38 15.42 -10.41
C ASN A 118 -7.90 14.70 -11.66
N ASP A 119 -6.97 14.21 -12.46
CA ASP A 119 -7.25 13.69 -13.79
C ASP A 119 -7.19 12.16 -13.85
N PHE A 120 -7.86 11.60 -14.86
CA PHE A 120 -7.77 10.20 -15.22
C PHE A 120 -7.22 10.06 -16.64
N LEU A 121 -6.08 9.39 -16.78
CA LEU A 121 -5.43 9.15 -18.06
C LEU A 121 -5.31 7.64 -18.32
N ASP A 122 -5.74 7.19 -19.49
CA ASP A 122 -5.53 5.83 -20.00
C ASP A 122 -4.86 5.89 -21.37
N GLY A 123 -3.64 5.37 -21.46
CA GLY A 123 -2.86 5.33 -22.70
C GLY A 123 -3.39 4.30 -23.70
N GLY A 124 -4.05 3.24 -23.22
CA GLY A 124 -4.54 2.18 -24.11
C GLY A 124 -3.44 1.27 -24.66
N ASN A 125 -3.43 1.06 -25.97
CA ASN A 125 -2.39 0.27 -26.63
C ASN A 125 -1.21 1.16 -27.04
N GLY A 126 -0.10 0.58 -27.51
CA GLY A 126 1.03 1.35 -28.05
C GLY A 126 1.94 1.97 -27.00
N LYS A 127 2.94 2.74 -27.45
CA LYS A 127 3.98 3.28 -26.56
C LYS A 127 3.66 4.71 -26.19
N ASN A 128 3.06 4.89 -25.03
CA ASN A 128 2.43 6.14 -24.66
C ASN A 128 3.33 7.02 -23.80
N LEU A 129 3.07 8.33 -23.84
CA LEU A 129 3.68 9.32 -22.97
C LEU A 129 2.57 10.06 -22.20
N LEU A 130 2.49 9.85 -20.90
CA LEU A 130 1.42 10.36 -20.06
C LEU A 130 1.98 11.27 -18.96
N PHE A 131 1.36 12.43 -18.78
CA PHE A 131 1.67 13.40 -17.73
C PHE A 131 0.40 13.70 -16.92
N GLY A 132 0.40 13.43 -15.61
CA GLY A 132 -0.67 13.88 -14.71
C GLY A 132 -0.67 15.40 -14.57
N ASP A 133 0.52 15.97 -14.35
CA ASP A 133 0.81 17.38 -14.10
C ASP A 133 0.52 17.82 -12.65
N ASP A 134 -0.37 18.78 -12.37
CA ASP A 134 -0.65 19.25 -11.00
C ASP A 134 -1.99 18.64 -10.52
N GLY A 135 -1.97 17.68 -9.60
CA GLY A 135 -3.21 16.95 -9.32
C GLY A 135 -3.06 15.85 -8.29
N SER A 136 -4.10 15.05 -8.13
CA SER A 136 -3.94 13.71 -7.58
C SER A 136 -4.50 12.78 -8.63
N ASP A 137 -3.61 12.35 -9.51
CA ASP A 137 -3.97 11.81 -10.81
C ASP A 137 -3.99 10.30 -10.81
N VAL A 138 -4.72 9.72 -11.76
CA VAL A 138 -4.71 8.28 -12.03
C VAL A 138 -4.24 8.06 -13.45
N VAL A 139 -3.08 7.43 -13.60
CA VAL A 139 -2.39 7.30 -14.89
C VAL A 139 -2.13 5.83 -15.22
N PHE A 140 -2.72 5.33 -16.31
CA PHE A 140 -2.56 3.97 -16.82
C PHE A 140 -1.81 3.97 -18.16
N GLY A 141 -0.65 3.31 -18.23
CA GLY A 141 0.11 3.16 -19.47
C GLY A 141 -0.57 2.22 -20.47
N GLY A 142 -0.94 1.04 -19.98
CA GLY A 142 -1.73 0.07 -20.74
C GLY A 142 -0.88 -1.09 -21.26
N SER A 143 -0.61 -1.14 -22.56
CA SER A 143 0.19 -2.19 -23.17
C SER A 143 1.34 -1.65 -23.99
N GLU A 144 2.48 -2.34 -23.95
CA GLU A 144 3.76 -1.95 -24.54
C GLU A 144 4.58 -1.04 -23.61
N ASP A 145 5.68 -0.48 -24.12
CA ASP A 145 6.63 0.24 -23.26
C ASP A 145 6.16 1.69 -23.10
N ASP A 146 5.60 2.03 -21.94
CA ASP A 146 5.04 3.36 -21.66
C ASP A 146 5.98 4.25 -20.82
N THR A 147 5.76 5.56 -20.87
CA THR A 147 6.41 6.53 -19.96
C THR A 147 5.34 7.37 -19.26
N LEU A 148 5.30 7.27 -17.94
CA LEU A 148 4.34 7.94 -17.07
C LEU A 148 5.08 8.89 -16.12
N ASP A 149 4.51 10.08 -15.91
CA ASP A 149 4.98 11.10 -14.96
C ASP A 149 3.74 11.64 -14.23
N GLY A 150 3.65 11.43 -12.91
CA GLY A 150 2.54 11.90 -12.09
C GLY A 150 2.57 13.42 -11.99
N GLY A 151 3.68 13.96 -11.48
CA GLY A 151 3.93 15.39 -11.43
C GLY A 151 3.90 15.91 -10.00
N ARG A 152 2.91 16.73 -9.64
CA ARG A 152 2.71 17.20 -8.28
C ARG A 152 1.42 16.68 -7.72
N GLY A 153 1.44 16.44 -6.42
CA GLY A 153 0.36 15.88 -5.64
C GLY A 153 0.44 14.37 -5.67
N ASN A 154 -0.56 13.71 -5.08
CA ASN A 154 -0.44 12.30 -4.77
C ASN A 154 -1.06 11.47 -5.89
N ASP A 155 -0.23 10.81 -6.66
CA ASP A 155 -0.61 10.20 -7.92
C ASP A 155 -0.68 8.67 -7.81
N SER A 156 -1.51 8.07 -8.65
CA SER A 156 -1.59 6.62 -8.84
C SER A 156 -1.16 6.26 -10.25
N LEU A 157 0.02 5.66 -10.38
CA LEU A 157 0.60 5.29 -11.67
C LEU A 157 0.61 3.78 -11.83
N ARG A 158 0.23 3.31 -13.02
CA ARG A 158 0.42 1.91 -13.43
C ARG A 158 0.97 1.78 -14.84
N GLY A 159 2.09 1.08 -14.97
CA GLY A 159 2.71 0.79 -16.26
C GLY A 159 1.87 -0.18 -17.09
N GLY A 160 1.57 -1.36 -16.55
CA GLY A 160 0.73 -2.34 -17.25
C GLY A 160 1.57 -3.48 -17.82
N ASN A 161 1.51 -3.75 -19.12
CA ASN A 161 2.43 -4.72 -19.74
C ASN A 161 3.51 -3.99 -20.51
N GLY A 162 4.75 -4.46 -20.48
CA GLY A 162 5.85 -3.87 -21.24
C GLY A 162 6.85 -3.20 -20.30
N LYS A 163 7.96 -2.70 -20.84
CA LYS A 163 9.02 -2.13 -20.02
C LYS A 163 8.80 -0.64 -19.83
N ASN A 164 8.24 -0.28 -18.70
CA ASN A 164 7.76 1.05 -18.43
C ASN A 164 8.79 1.92 -17.71
N ILE A 165 8.62 3.23 -17.86
CA ILE A 165 9.32 4.24 -17.06
C ILE A 165 8.25 5.01 -16.30
N LEU A 166 8.27 4.94 -14.98
CA LEU A 166 7.28 5.60 -14.12
C LEU A 166 8.00 6.60 -13.22
N ARG A 167 7.46 7.83 -13.15
CA ARG A 167 7.88 8.84 -12.19
C ARG A 167 6.70 9.33 -11.37
N GLY A 168 6.78 9.26 -10.05
CA GLY A 168 5.75 9.79 -9.17
C GLY A 168 5.78 11.32 -9.21
N GLY A 169 6.82 11.92 -8.64
CA GLY A 169 7.06 13.35 -8.65
C GLY A 169 7.15 13.91 -7.24
N ASP A 170 6.37 14.95 -6.94
CA ASP A 170 6.23 15.50 -5.59
C ASP A 170 4.87 15.06 -5.01
N GLY A 171 4.82 14.29 -3.94
CA GLY A 171 3.57 13.84 -3.32
C GLY A 171 3.73 12.43 -2.76
N ASP A 172 2.78 11.98 -1.95
CA ASP A 172 2.78 10.59 -1.46
C ASP A 172 2.15 9.69 -2.55
N ASP A 173 2.98 9.09 -3.40
CA ASP A 173 2.56 8.41 -4.63
C ASP A 173 2.34 6.91 -4.47
N ALA A 174 1.45 6.34 -5.29
CA ALA A 174 1.19 4.90 -5.39
C ALA A 174 1.52 4.38 -6.79
N ILE A 175 2.64 3.66 -6.92
CA ILE A 175 3.20 3.29 -8.22
C ILE A 175 3.29 1.77 -8.39
N ASP A 176 2.89 1.28 -9.57
CA ASP A 176 2.92 -0.13 -9.95
C ASP A 176 3.54 -0.31 -11.35
N GLY A 177 4.68 -0.99 -11.44
CA GLY A 177 5.33 -1.29 -12.73
C GLY A 177 4.47 -2.20 -13.59
N GLY A 178 3.98 -3.29 -13.00
CA GLY A 178 3.09 -4.25 -13.64
C GLY A 178 3.84 -5.48 -14.11
N LYS A 179 3.95 -5.69 -15.42
CA LYS A 179 4.70 -6.81 -16.00
C LYS A 179 5.87 -6.34 -16.82
N ASP A 180 6.83 -7.25 -16.97
CA ASP A 180 8.12 -7.04 -17.60
C ASP A 180 9.01 -6.13 -16.72
N SER A 181 10.21 -5.79 -17.21
CA SER A 181 11.21 -5.10 -16.41
C SER A 181 11.00 -3.58 -16.46
N ASP A 182 10.67 -2.99 -15.32
CA ASP A 182 10.29 -1.60 -15.18
C ASP A 182 11.37 -0.74 -14.50
N LEU A 183 11.32 0.57 -14.78
CA LEU A 183 12.12 1.59 -14.11
C LEU A 183 11.18 2.57 -13.40
N ILE A 184 11.27 2.62 -12.07
CA ILE A 184 10.40 3.43 -11.22
C ILE A 184 11.26 4.41 -10.40
N ASP A 185 10.86 5.68 -10.40
CA ASP A 185 11.44 6.76 -9.60
C ASP A 185 10.30 7.52 -8.90
N ALA A 186 10.05 7.26 -7.62
CA ALA A 186 8.89 7.84 -6.94
C ALA A 186 9.05 9.34 -6.66
N GLY A 187 10.20 9.79 -6.16
CA GLY A 187 10.54 11.21 -6.10
C GLY A 187 10.58 11.75 -4.67
N ASN A 188 9.76 12.75 -4.35
CA ASN A 188 9.66 13.30 -3.00
C ASN A 188 8.29 12.95 -2.43
N GLY A 189 8.24 12.40 -1.22
CA GLY A 189 6.98 12.02 -0.59
C GLY A 189 7.14 10.73 0.19
N ASN A 190 6.09 10.23 0.80
CA ASN A 190 6.07 8.91 1.40
C ASN A 190 5.38 7.96 0.43
N ASP A 191 6.18 7.30 -0.39
CA ASP A 191 5.71 6.60 -1.59
C ASP A 191 5.49 5.12 -1.33
N GLY A 192 4.55 4.55 -2.09
CA GLY A 192 4.25 3.14 -2.13
C GLY A 192 4.49 2.56 -3.52
N MET A 193 5.48 1.69 -3.66
CA MET A 193 5.87 1.12 -4.94
C MET A 193 5.78 -0.40 -4.98
N ARG A 194 5.37 -0.90 -6.15
CA ARG A 194 5.48 -2.30 -6.57
C ARG A 194 6.20 -2.39 -7.91
N GLY A 195 7.24 -3.23 -7.99
CA GLY A 195 7.90 -3.59 -9.25
C GLY A 195 6.98 -4.46 -10.09
N GLY A 196 6.62 -5.61 -9.55
CA GLY A 196 5.69 -6.55 -10.17
C GLY A 196 6.41 -7.74 -10.81
N ASP A 197 5.92 -8.20 -11.97
CA ASP A 197 6.54 -9.31 -12.69
C ASP A 197 7.75 -8.82 -13.51
N GLY A 198 8.95 -8.73 -12.96
CA GLY A 198 10.05 -8.14 -13.74
C GLY A 198 11.40 -8.33 -13.11
N ASN A 199 12.46 -7.81 -13.75
CA ASN A 199 13.69 -7.52 -12.98
C ASN A 199 13.72 -6.01 -12.92
N ASP A 200 13.21 -5.47 -11.83
CA ASP A 200 12.80 -4.08 -11.77
C ASP A 200 13.89 -3.21 -11.13
N THR A 201 13.83 -1.93 -11.43
CA THR A 201 14.70 -0.93 -10.81
C THR A 201 13.83 0.13 -10.16
N LEU A 202 13.78 0.13 -8.84
CA LEU A 202 12.98 1.04 -8.04
C LEU A 202 13.89 1.98 -7.26
N SER A 203 13.59 3.27 -7.31
CA SER A 203 14.19 4.31 -6.49
C SER A 203 13.06 5.10 -5.84
N SER A 204 13.00 5.18 -4.52
CA SER A 204 11.94 5.95 -3.87
C SER A 204 12.27 7.42 -3.69
N GLY A 205 13.53 7.75 -3.42
CA GLY A 205 13.96 9.15 -3.39
C GLY A 205 13.97 9.72 -1.99
N ALA A 206 13.12 10.69 -1.67
CA ALA A 206 13.12 11.37 -0.38
C ALA A 206 11.78 11.26 0.33
N GLY A 207 11.82 10.85 1.58
CA GLY A 207 10.66 10.62 2.44
C GLY A 207 10.71 9.20 2.97
N ASN A 208 9.66 8.75 3.63
CA ASN A 208 9.67 7.41 4.19
C ASN A 208 8.85 6.53 3.25
N ASP A 209 9.46 5.51 2.65
CA ASP A 209 8.85 4.81 1.52
C ASP A 209 8.60 3.31 1.78
N VAL A 210 7.70 2.71 0.99
CA VAL A 210 7.47 1.26 0.93
C VAL A 210 7.78 0.78 -0.48
N LEU A 211 8.77 -0.09 -0.62
CA LEU A 211 9.18 -0.72 -1.87
C LEU A 211 8.95 -2.21 -1.80
N LEU A 212 8.18 -2.73 -2.75
CA LEU A 212 8.02 -4.16 -2.97
C LEU A 212 8.59 -4.50 -4.35
N GLY A 213 9.65 -5.31 -4.42
CA GLY A 213 10.16 -5.82 -5.69
C GLY A 213 9.19 -6.79 -6.35
N GLU A 214 8.60 -7.65 -5.52
CA GLU A 214 7.95 -8.90 -5.91
C GLU A 214 8.97 -9.90 -6.50
N GLY A 215 8.63 -10.70 -7.51
CA GLY A 215 9.52 -11.78 -7.93
C GLY A 215 10.64 -11.37 -8.88
N ASN A 216 11.59 -12.29 -9.06
CA ASN A 216 12.81 -12.16 -9.87
C ASN A 216 13.85 -11.20 -9.26
N ASN A 217 14.86 -10.77 -10.03
CA ASN A 217 16.01 -10.07 -9.43
C ASN A 217 15.85 -8.56 -9.57
N ASP A 218 15.57 -7.91 -8.45
CA ASP A 218 15.29 -6.50 -8.43
C ASP A 218 16.47 -5.67 -7.92
N THR A 219 16.48 -4.40 -8.32
CA THR A 219 17.36 -3.37 -7.75
C THR A 219 16.49 -2.35 -7.05
N LEU A 220 16.52 -2.38 -5.72
CA LEU A 220 15.67 -1.56 -4.87
C LEU A 220 16.52 -0.57 -4.09
N ARG A 221 16.15 0.70 -4.17
CA ARG A 221 16.81 1.79 -3.45
C ARG A 221 15.76 2.63 -2.75
N GLY A 222 15.85 2.70 -1.42
CA GLY A 222 15.04 3.61 -0.61
C GLY A 222 15.46 5.04 -0.90
N GLY A 223 16.33 5.60 -0.07
CA GLY A 223 16.93 6.89 -0.36
C GLY A 223 17.16 7.68 0.89
N ASP A 224 16.60 8.88 0.97
CA ASP A 224 16.61 9.69 2.19
C ASP A 224 15.31 9.45 2.97
N GLY A 225 15.40 9.06 4.24
CA GLY A 225 14.23 8.81 5.09
C GLY A 225 14.25 7.37 5.60
N ASP A 226 13.34 7.05 6.52
CA ASP A 226 13.28 5.69 7.05
C ASP A 226 12.40 4.84 6.10
N ASP A 227 12.95 3.80 5.48
CA ASP A 227 12.27 3.04 4.41
C ASP A 227 11.92 1.59 4.78
N VAL A 228 10.92 1.01 4.11
CA VAL A 228 10.66 -0.43 4.10
C VAL A 228 10.85 -0.97 2.70
N ILE A 229 11.77 -1.92 2.58
CA ILE A 229 12.09 -2.55 1.31
C ILE A 229 11.98 -4.06 1.46
N GLU A 230 11.10 -4.66 0.69
CA GLU A 230 10.93 -6.10 0.59
C GLU A 230 11.17 -6.52 -0.87
N GLY A 231 12.17 -7.38 -1.10
CA GLY A 231 12.46 -7.97 -2.41
C GLY A 231 11.29 -8.83 -2.87
N ASP A 232 11.19 -10.05 -2.36
CA ASP A 232 10.20 -11.05 -2.82
C ASP A 232 8.81 -11.02 -2.13
N ALA A 233 8.32 -9.85 -1.69
CA ALA A 233 7.05 -9.78 -0.97
C ALA A 233 5.92 -9.18 -1.80
N VAL A 234 4.72 -9.75 -1.64
CA VAL A 234 3.50 -9.32 -2.33
C VAL A 234 2.52 -8.69 -1.35
N LEU A 235 1.88 -7.61 -1.79
CA LEU A 235 0.74 -7.03 -1.09
C LEU A 235 -0.49 -7.93 -1.23
N LYS A 236 -1.05 -8.37 -0.10
CA LYS A 236 -2.33 -9.05 -0.06
C LYS A 236 -3.39 -8.17 0.56
N LEU A 237 -4.39 -7.83 -0.25
CA LEU A 237 -5.56 -7.07 0.18
C LEU A 237 -6.82 -7.95 0.12
N PHE A 238 -7.57 -7.99 1.21
CA PHE A 238 -8.79 -8.79 1.33
C PHE A 238 -9.99 -7.93 1.71
N GLY A 239 -11.00 -7.92 0.86
CA GLY A 239 -12.34 -7.41 1.20
C GLY A 239 -13.20 -8.48 1.87
N LEU A 240 -13.89 -8.13 2.95
CA LEU A 240 -14.93 -8.97 3.56
C LEU A 240 -16.30 -8.60 3.01
N THR A 241 -17.12 -9.56 2.58
CA THR A 241 -18.52 -9.30 2.21
C THR A 241 -19.50 -9.55 3.37
N ASP A 242 -20.70 -8.98 3.26
CA ASP A 242 -21.86 -9.21 4.15
C ASP A 242 -22.34 -10.68 4.21
N ARG A 243 -21.74 -11.58 3.42
CA ARG A 243 -22.05 -13.02 3.33
C ARG A 243 -20.90 -13.92 3.81
N ASN A 244 -19.97 -13.38 4.60
CA ASN A 244 -18.79 -14.10 5.09
C ASN A 244 -17.93 -14.64 3.94
N THR A 245 -17.74 -13.87 2.88
CA THR A 245 -16.84 -14.20 1.77
C THR A 245 -15.65 -13.26 1.82
N LEU A 246 -14.44 -13.80 1.73
CA LEU A 246 -13.23 -13.02 1.48
C LEU A 246 -13.06 -12.84 -0.03
N ILE A 247 -12.77 -11.62 -0.46
CA ILE A 247 -12.44 -11.25 -1.82
C ILE A 247 -10.96 -10.86 -1.80
N ALA A 248 -10.11 -11.66 -2.42
CA ALA A 248 -8.74 -11.24 -2.71
C ALA A 248 -8.80 -10.17 -3.80
N ILE A 249 -8.24 -9.01 -3.49
CA ILE A 249 -8.21 -7.83 -4.35
C ILE A 249 -6.75 -7.58 -4.69
N ASP A 250 -6.46 -7.50 -5.97
CA ASP A 250 -5.26 -6.81 -6.40
C ASP A 250 -5.63 -5.34 -6.55
N ALA A 251 -4.96 -4.47 -5.78
CA ALA A 251 -5.23 -3.03 -5.85
C ALA A 251 -4.94 -2.46 -7.25
N ASN A 252 -4.15 -3.18 -8.05
CA ASN A 252 -3.91 -2.82 -9.44
C ASN A 252 -5.12 -3.14 -10.32
N ILE A 253 -5.62 -4.35 -10.25
CA ILE A 253 -6.75 -4.76 -11.08
C ILE A 253 -7.96 -5.11 -10.22
N PRO A 254 -8.60 -4.13 -9.51
CA PRO A 254 -9.70 -4.43 -8.60
C PRO A 254 -10.83 -5.22 -9.25
N SER A 255 -11.05 -5.06 -10.56
CA SER A 255 -12.06 -5.79 -11.33
C SER A 255 -11.80 -7.30 -11.42
N GLN A 256 -10.56 -7.74 -11.25
CA GLN A 256 -10.16 -9.14 -11.23
C GLN A 256 -10.01 -9.63 -9.80
N THR A 257 -10.96 -10.46 -9.36
CA THR A 257 -10.99 -10.92 -7.97
C THR A 257 -11.09 -12.42 -7.84
N LYS A 258 -10.63 -12.93 -6.69
CA LYS A 258 -10.83 -14.31 -6.29
C LYS A 258 -11.58 -14.37 -4.97
N SER A 259 -12.69 -15.09 -4.94
CA SER A 259 -13.53 -15.21 -3.75
C SER A 259 -13.31 -16.52 -3.00
N ILE A 260 -13.35 -16.45 -1.67
CA ILE A 260 -13.15 -17.57 -0.75
C ILE A 260 -14.24 -17.50 0.33
N GLN A 261 -15.13 -18.49 0.35
CA GLN A 261 -16.17 -18.56 1.37
C GLN A 261 -15.58 -18.96 2.73
N VAL A 262 -15.82 -18.14 3.76
CA VAL A 262 -15.44 -18.45 5.14
C VAL A 262 -16.43 -19.47 5.74
N LYS A 263 -15.89 -20.49 6.42
CA LYS A 263 -16.64 -21.67 6.91
C LYS A 263 -16.22 -22.02 8.33
N GLY A 264 -17.18 -22.49 9.13
CA GLY A 264 -16.94 -22.91 10.52
C GLY A 264 -17.25 -21.84 11.58
N LEU A 265 -17.89 -20.74 11.16
CA LEU A 265 -18.32 -19.64 12.00
C LEU A 265 -19.67 -19.92 12.69
N ASP A 266 -19.89 -19.22 13.79
CA ASP A 266 -21.21 -19.02 14.40
C ASP A 266 -21.58 -17.54 14.24
N GLY A 267 -22.50 -17.24 13.33
CA GLY A 267 -22.91 -15.88 12.99
C GLY A 267 -22.26 -15.28 11.74
N THR A 268 -22.42 -13.97 11.60
CA THR A 268 -21.87 -13.15 10.52
C THR A 268 -20.65 -12.38 11.01
N LEU A 269 -19.59 -12.31 10.20
CA LEU A 269 -18.41 -11.50 10.47
C LEU A 269 -18.77 -10.02 10.39
N LEU A 270 -18.33 -9.26 11.38
CA LEU A 270 -18.50 -7.82 11.45
C LEU A 270 -17.26 -7.05 10.97
N GLY A 271 -16.11 -7.72 10.91
CA GLY A 271 -14.85 -7.17 10.47
C GLY A 271 -13.75 -8.22 10.57
N ILE A 272 -12.67 -7.96 9.86
CA ILE A 272 -11.48 -8.79 9.80
C ILE A 272 -10.26 -7.89 9.90
N ASP A 273 -9.17 -8.42 10.43
CA ASP A 273 -7.86 -7.78 10.33
C ASP A 273 -6.73 -8.78 10.62
N PHE A 274 -5.54 -8.55 10.08
CA PHE A 274 -4.34 -9.31 10.38
C PHE A 274 -3.74 -8.86 11.71
N ARG A 275 -3.51 -9.82 12.62
CA ARG A 275 -2.84 -9.50 13.87
C ARG A 275 -1.33 -9.36 13.61
N PRO A 276 -0.71 -8.19 13.87
CA PRO A 276 0.69 -7.96 13.54
C PRO A 276 1.66 -8.94 14.21
N ARG A 277 1.31 -9.43 15.41
CA ARG A 277 2.16 -10.32 16.20
C ARG A 277 2.34 -11.71 15.61
N ASP A 278 1.32 -12.28 14.98
CA ASP A 278 1.35 -13.66 14.48
C ASP A 278 1.00 -13.80 13.00
N GLY A 279 0.65 -12.70 12.32
CA GLY A 279 0.33 -12.65 10.90
C GLY A 279 -0.96 -13.41 10.53
N LEU A 280 -1.76 -13.82 11.52
CA LEU A 280 -3.01 -14.52 11.25
C LEU A 280 -4.13 -13.52 11.00
N LEU A 281 -5.02 -13.85 10.07
CA LEU A 281 -6.25 -13.10 9.86
C LEU A 281 -7.25 -13.45 10.96
N TYR A 282 -7.66 -12.47 11.74
CA TYR A 282 -8.73 -12.62 12.73
C TYR A 282 -10.03 -12.06 12.20
N GLY A 283 -11.14 -12.57 12.72
CA GLY A 283 -12.47 -12.05 12.46
C GLY A 283 -13.36 -12.18 13.69
N ILE A 284 -14.25 -11.20 13.85
CA ILE A 284 -15.21 -11.13 14.96
C ILE A 284 -16.63 -11.26 14.44
N THR A 285 -17.46 -12.06 15.10
CA THR A 285 -18.84 -12.30 14.68
C THR A 285 -19.88 -11.53 15.50
N ASP A 286 -21.08 -11.36 14.93
CA ASP A 286 -22.27 -10.83 15.58
C ASP A 286 -22.76 -11.65 16.80
N THR A 287 -22.28 -12.89 16.95
CA THR A 287 -22.49 -13.72 18.14
C THR A 287 -21.43 -13.51 19.23
N ASN A 288 -20.59 -12.47 19.08
CA ASN A 288 -19.52 -12.09 20.00
C ASN A 288 -18.41 -13.15 20.12
N LYS A 289 -18.09 -13.84 19.03
CA LYS A 289 -17.02 -14.84 18.97
C LYS A 289 -15.90 -14.38 18.07
N ILE A 290 -14.66 -14.73 18.45
CA ILE A 290 -13.45 -14.42 17.71
C ILE A 290 -12.90 -15.69 17.10
N TYR A 291 -12.52 -15.61 15.83
CA TYR A 291 -11.94 -16.69 15.05
C TYR A 291 -10.66 -16.21 14.37
N THR A 292 -9.72 -17.14 14.17
CA THR A 292 -8.72 -17.00 13.11
C THR A 292 -9.27 -17.62 11.83
N ILE A 293 -8.91 -17.05 10.68
CA ILE A 293 -9.38 -17.43 9.35
C ILE A 293 -8.15 -17.75 8.50
N ASP A 294 -8.11 -18.95 7.93
CA ASP A 294 -7.14 -19.26 6.88
C ASP A 294 -7.62 -18.61 5.58
N PHE A 295 -6.96 -17.54 5.16
CA PHE A 295 -7.33 -16.79 3.96
C PHE A 295 -7.12 -17.56 2.65
N ASN A 296 -6.43 -18.71 2.65
CA ASN A 296 -6.30 -19.54 1.46
C ASN A 296 -7.45 -20.54 1.31
N THR A 297 -8.01 -21.02 2.44
CA THR A 297 -9.02 -22.11 2.45
C THR A 297 -10.40 -21.68 2.94
N GLY A 298 -10.49 -20.54 3.63
CA GLY A 298 -11.67 -20.05 4.33
C GLY A 298 -12.01 -20.81 5.60
N ALA A 299 -11.15 -21.73 6.06
CA ALA A 299 -11.39 -22.49 7.29
C ALA A 299 -11.13 -21.63 8.52
N THR A 300 -12.01 -21.72 9.52
CA THR A 300 -11.87 -20.94 10.76
C THR A 300 -11.49 -21.79 11.97
N LYS A 301 -10.75 -21.20 12.90
CA LYS A 301 -10.46 -21.77 14.23
C LYS A 301 -10.93 -20.82 15.32
N PHE A 302 -11.77 -21.32 16.22
CA PHE A 302 -12.27 -20.55 17.37
C PHE A 302 -11.12 -20.13 18.29
N VAL A 303 -11.14 -18.86 18.71
CA VAL A 303 -10.16 -18.26 19.63
C VAL A 303 -10.80 -18.03 20.99
N SER A 304 -11.78 -17.14 21.08
CA SER A 304 -12.43 -16.75 22.34
C SER A 304 -13.85 -16.20 22.12
N THR A 305 -14.54 -15.89 23.22
CA THR A 305 -15.85 -15.22 23.25
C THR A 305 -15.71 -13.93 24.04
N LEU A 306 -16.30 -12.83 23.57
CA LEU A 306 -16.22 -11.56 24.30
C LEU A 306 -16.88 -11.67 25.67
N SER A 307 -16.21 -11.12 26.68
CA SER A 307 -16.71 -11.04 28.06
C SER A 307 -17.89 -10.09 28.21
N THR A 308 -18.07 -9.18 27.24
CA THR A 308 -19.12 -8.17 27.24
C THR A 308 -19.68 -8.07 25.82
N PRO A 309 -20.97 -8.36 25.62
CA PRO A 309 -21.58 -8.27 24.29
C PRO A 309 -21.60 -6.84 23.77
N PHE A 310 -21.65 -6.71 22.45
CA PHE A 310 -21.86 -5.41 21.80
C PHE A 310 -23.22 -4.80 22.15
N ASN A 311 -23.26 -3.46 22.18
CA ASN A 311 -24.52 -2.72 22.24
C ASN A 311 -25.25 -2.83 20.88
N SER A 312 -26.55 -2.53 20.86
CA SER A 312 -27.44 -2.76 19.72
C SER A 312 -27.25 -1.80 18.51
N GLY A 313 -26.03 -1.35 18.20
CA GLY A 313 -25.70 -0.58 16.98
C GLY A 313 -24.89 -1.40 15.98
N GLN A 314 -24.58 -0.81 14.81
CA GLN A 314 -23.75 -1.48 13.82
C GLN A 314 -22.27 -1.27 14.18
N LEU A 315 -21.55 -2.36 14.37
CA LEU A 315 -20.09 -2.31 14.36
C LEU A 315 -19.63 -2.29 12.92
N SER A 316 -18.66 -1.44 12.64
CA SER A 316 -18.31 -1.13 11.26
C SER A 316 -16.80 -1.01 11.07
N GLY A 317 -16.04 -0.54 12.07
CA GLY A 317 -14.58 -0.48 11.99
C GLY A 317 -13.90 -1.46 12.94
N VAL A 318 -12.98 -2.28 12.43
CA VAL A 318 -12.19 -3.27 13.18
C VAL A 318 -10.75 -3.20 12.72
N ASP A 319 -9.80 -3.05 13.65
CA ASP A 319 -8.37 -3.00 13.32
C ASP A 319 -7.47 -3.29 14.53
N PHE A 320 -6.33 -3.95 14.35
CA PHE A 320 -5.38 -4.25 15.42
C PHE A 320 -4.49 -3.06 15.72
N ASN A 321 -4.47 -2.67 16.99
CA ASN A 321 -3.37 -1.90 17.51
C ASN A 321 -2.17 -2.84 17.74
N PRO A 322 -1.00 -2.64 17.12
CA PRO A 322 0.17 -3.49 17.38
C PRO A 322 0.73 -3.25 18.79
N VAL A 323 0.56 -2.04 19.35
CA VAL A 323 1.08 -1.67 20.68
C VAL A 323 0.07 -0.81 21.46
N PRO A 324 -0.66 -1.37 22.45
CA PRO A 324 -0.66 -2.77 22.86
C PRO A 324 -1.45 -3.65 21.86
N ASP A 325 -0.92 -4.84 21.56
CA ASP A 325 -1.52 -5.92 20.74
C ASP A 325 -2.99 -6.22 21.12
N ARG A 326 -3.91 -5.45 20.53
CA ARG A 326 -5.34 -5.39 20.88
C ARG A 326 -6.16 -5.06 19.65
N LEU A 327 -7.26 -5.78 19.47
CA LEU A 327 -8.23 -5.48 18.41
C LEU A 327 -9.08 -4.28 18.85
N ARG A 328 -9.03 -3.19 18.10
CA ARG A 328 -9.92 -2.03 18.25
C ARG A 328 -11.19 -2.27 17.44
N VAL A 329 -12.31 -1.89 18.03
CA VAL A 329 -13.61 -1.93 17.37
C VAL A 329 -14.34 -0.61 17.63
N VAL A 330 -14.88 -0.02 16.57
CA VAL A 330 -15.75 1.15 16.61
C VAL A 330 -17.09 0.89 15.93
N GLY A 331 -18.06 1.78 16.16
CA GLY A 331 -19.35 1.72 15.49
C GLY A 331 -20.01 3.08 15.37
N ASP A 332 -21.09 3.12 14.58
CA ASP A 332 -21.92 4.28 14.26
C ASP A 332 -22.71 4.86 15.46
N ASN A 333 -22.57 4.24 16.63
CA ASN A 333 -23.25 4.55 17.88
C ASN A 333 -22.27 5.01 18.97
N ASP A 334 -21.16 5.63 18.56
CA ASP A 334 -20.04 6.09 19.39
C ASP A 334 -19.28 4.99 20.15
N GLN A 335 -19.52 3.71 19.81
CA GLN A 335 -18.77 2.59 20.41
C GLN A 335 -17.29 2.68 20.07
N ASN A 336 -16.45 2.34 21.06
CA ASN A 336 -15.01 2.54 20.98
C ASN A 336 -14.32 1.62 22.00
N PHE A 337 -14.02 0.37 21.65
CA PHE A 337 -13.49 -0.61 22.60
C PHE A 337 -12.25 -1.31 22.08
N ARG A 338 -11.35 -1.68 23.01
CA ARG A 338 -10.23 -2.59 22.74
C ARG A 338 -10.47 -3.98 23.34
N ILE A 339 -10.10 -5.00 22.58
CA ILE A 339 -10.32 -6.40 22.92
C ILE A 339 -8.96 -7.14 22.98
N ASP A 340 -8.72 -7.83 24.09
CA ASP A 340 -7.71 -8.89 24.16
C ASP A 340 -8.29 -10.14 23.47
N VAL A 341 -7.90 -10.37 22.22
CA VAL A 341 -8.49 -11.44 21.38
C VAL A 341 -8.27 -12.84 21.94
N ASP A 342 -7.21 -13.07 22.70
CA ASP A 342 -6.89 -14.38 23.25
C ASP A 342 -7.81 -14.74 24.42
N ARG A 343 -8.22 -13.74 25.21
CA ARG A 343 -9.13 -13.93 26.36
C ARG A 343 -10.58 -13.54 26.09
N GLY A 344 -10.83 -12.76 25.05
CA GLY A 344 -12.11 -12.10 24.81
C GLY A 344 -12.41 -10.98 25.81
N ALA A 345 -11.41 -10.47 26.55
CA ALA A 345 -11.61 -9.44 27.55
C ALA A 345 -11.65 -8.05 26.89
N VAL A 346 -12.62 -7.21 27.30
CA VAL A 346 -12.74 -5.81 26.85
C VAL A 346 -12.00 -4.90 27.84
N ALA A 347 -11.06 -4.09 27.35
CA ALA A 347 -10.14 -3.28 28.17
C ALA A 347 -10.86 -2.38 29.19
N ASP A 348 -12.00 -1.77 28.81
CA ASP A 348 -12.80 -0.89 29.67
C ASP A 348 -13.28 -1.55 30.97
N LEU A 349 -13.28 -2.87 31.02
CA LEU A 349 -13.82 -3.69 32.09
C LEU A 349 -12.84 -4.76 32.58
N ASP A 350 -11.56 -4.75 32.17
CA ASP A 350 -10.53 -5.68 32.69
C ASP A 350 -9.77 -5.06 33.87
N PRO A 351 -10.05 -5.45 35.12
CA PRO A 351 -9.34 -4.90 36.28
C PRO A 351 -7.88 -5.36 36.38
N ASN A 352 -7.38 -6.22 35.47
CA ASN A 352 -6.05 -6.83 35.53
C ASN A 352 -5.06 -6.32 34.47
N ASP A 353 -5.49 -5.49 33.52
CA ASP A 353 -4.64 -5.12 32.37
C ASP A 353 -3.85 -3.82 32.58
N GLY A 354 -4.23 -2.99 33.57
CA GLY A 354 -3.58 -1.70 33.82
C GLY A 354 -3.82 -0.65 32.72
N ILE A 355 -4.76 -0.91 31.80
CA ILE A 355 -5.11 -0.04 30.68
C ILE A 355 -6.32 0.83 31.10
N LEU A 356 -6.28 2.12 30.78
CA LEU A 356 -7.45 2.99 30.97
C LEU A 356 -8.56 2.61 30.00
N GLY A 357 -9.79 2.50 30.50
CA GLY A 357 -10.97 2.30 29.65
C GLY A 357 -11.18 3.44 28.66
N ASP A 358 -11.68 3.06 27.49
CA ASP A 358 -12.00 3.89 26.36
C ASP A 358 -13.26 4.73 26.64
N ARG A 359 -13.30 5.95 26.08
CA ARG A 359 -14.46 6.83 26.13
C ARG A 359 -15.16 6.84 24.78
N LEU A 360 -16.44 7.26 24.79
CA LEU A 360 -17.23 7.49 23.58
C LEU A 360 -16.53 8.47 22.62
N LEU A 361 -16.71 8.21 21.32
CA LEU A 361 -16.22 9.05 20.24
C LEU A 361 -16.89 10.43 20.27
N ARG A 362 -16.11 11.48 20.06
CA ARG A 362 -16.59 12.86 19.89
C ARG A 362 -15.49 13.73 19.29
N TYR A 363 -15.89 14.72 18.50
CA TYR A 363 -14.98 15.76 18.05
C TYR A 363 -14.43 16.58 19.22
N ASP A 364 -13.15 16.95 19.12
CA ASP A 364 -12.54 17.86 20.07
C ASP A 364 -13.27 19.22 20.05
N PRO A 365 -13.44 19.92 21.19
CA PRO A 365 -14.06 21.25 21.20
C PRO A 365 -13.37 22.30 20.32
N THR A 366 -12.13 22.06 19.92
CA THR A 366 -11.36 22.93 19.02
C THR A 366 -11.47 22.53 17.55
N ASP A 367 -12.07 21.38 17.25
CA ASP A 367 -12.23 20.87 15.90
C ASP A 367 -13.31 21.64 15.11
N PRO A 368 -13.16 21.85 13.79
CA PRO A 368 -14.21 22.43 12.96
C PRO A 368 -15.57 21.72 13.08
N ASN A 369 -15.55 20.42 13.34
CA ASN A 369 -16.73 19.56 13.46
C ASN A 369 -17.17 19.32 14.91
N ALA A 370 -16.72 20.14 15.88
CA ALA A 370 -17.02 19.99 17.32
C ALA A 370 -18.51 19.84 17.70
N ALA A 371 -19.43 20.29 16.84
CA ALA A 371 -20.88 20.22 17.06
C ALA A 371 -21.55 19.02 16.35
N ALA A 372 -20.83 18.29 15.51
CA ALA A 372 -21.33 17.12 14.81
C ALA A 372 -21.37 15.89 15.72
N ASN A 373 -22.26 14.95 15.40
CA ASN A 373 -22.23 13.62 16.00
C ASN A 373 -21.23 12.78 15.20
N ALA A 374 -20.34 12.08 15.90
CA ALA A 374 -19.36 11.22 15.25
C ALA A 374 -20.07 9.99 14.65
N SER A 375 -19.65 9.58 13.46
CA SER A 375 -20.11 8.34 12.81
C SER A 375 -18.94 7.61 12.20
N ILE A 376 -18.02 7.17 13.06
CA ILE A 376 -16.80 6.50 12.62
C ILE A 376 -17.11 5.06 12.29
N THR A 377 -17.14 4.74 10.99
CA THR A 377 -17.50 3.41 10.50
C THR A 377 -16.35 2.63 9.91
N ALA A 378 -15.17 3.22 9.75
CA ALA A 378 -13.97 2.49 9.38
C ALA A 378 -12.80 3.07 10.17
N ILE A 379 -11.86 2.23 10.57
CA ILE A 379 -10.67 2.63 11.33
C ILE A 379 -9.48 1.82 10.86
N ALA A 380 -8.30 2.40 10.99
CA ALA A 380 -7.05 1.71 10.77
C ALA A 380 -5.95 2.36 11.62
N TYR A 381 -5.07 1.56 12.20
CA TYR A 381 -3.86 2.03 12.85
C TYR A 381 -2.74 2.11 11.83
N THR A 382 -1.87 3.09 12.04
CA THR A 382 -0.50 2.93 11.55
C THR A 382 0.13 1.78 12.34
N ASN A 383 0.12 0.59 11.74
CA ASN A 383 0.73 -0.64 12.21
C ASN A 383 2.26 -0.52 12.46
N SER A 384 2.70 0.16 13.53
CA SER A 384 4.12 0.16 13.90
C SER A 384 4.53 -1.21 14.44
N PHE A 385 5.51 -1.87 13.81
CA PHE A 385 5.96 -3.19 14.27
C PHE A 385 6.89 -3.09 15.50
N SER A 386 6.97 -4.20 16.23
CA SER A 386 8.02 -4.46 17.21
C SER A 386 9.06 -5.39 16.59
N PRO A 387 10.38 -5.14 16.75
CA PRO A 387 10.98 -4.13 17.62
C PRO A 387 11.20 -2.80 16.89
N SER A 388 10.37 -1.79 17.14
CA SER A 388 10.70 -0.42 16.77
C SER A 388 11.88 0.04 17.65
N PRO A 389 12.99 0.53 17.06
CA PRO A 389 14.15 1.00 17.84
C PRO A 389 13.84 2.23 18.70
N ASP A 390 12.69 2.90 18.50
CA ASP A 390 12.21 3.99 19.35
C ASP A 390 11.07 3.54 20.28
N PRO A 391 11.29 3.46 21.62
CA PRO A 391 10.26 3.15 22.59
C PRO A 391 9.16 4.24 22.74
N ASN A 392 9.26 5.36 22.02
CA ASN A 392 8.27 6.44 22.00
C ASN A 392 7.40 6.47 20.72
N ARG A 393 7.62 5.56 19.75
CA ARG A 393 6.77 5.46 18.55
C ARG A 393 5.38 4.99 18.96
N ARG A 394 4.39 5.89 18.81
CA ARG A 394 2.98 5.66 19.15
C ARG A 394 2.22 5.35 17.88
N THR A 395 1.43 4.29 17.91
CA THR A 395 0.46 3.99 16.86
C THR A 395 -0.54 5.14 16.75
N THR A 396 -0.84 5.56 15.52
CA THR A 396 -1.87 6.53 15.23
C THR A 396 -3.11 5.81 14.76
N LEU A 397 -4.25 6.10 15.37
CA LEU A 397 -5.54 5.60 14.89
C LEU A 397 -6.18 6.64 13.97
N TYR A 398 -6.44 6.23 12.74
CA TYR A 398 -7.25 6.96 11.80
C TYR A 398 -8.66 6.37 11.78
N GLY A 399 -9.62 7.18 11.35
CA GLY A 399 -10.98 6.73 11.11
C GLY A 399 -11.67 7.56 10.05
N ILE A 400 -12.70 6.99 9.45
CA ILE A 400 -13.54 7.65 8.44
C ILE A 400 -14.90 7.94 9.06
N ASP A 401 -15.30 9.21 9.05
CA ASP A 401 -16.66 9.64 9.40
C ASP A 401 -17.54 9.67 8.16
N THR A 402 -18.45 8.71 8.05
CA THR A 402 -19.28 8.50 6.85
C THR A 402 -20.51 9.39 6.77
N ASN A 403 -20.79 10.20 7.80
CA ASN A 403 -21.80 11.25 7.68
C ASN A 403 -21.22 12.55 7.15
N LEU A 404 -19.91 12.75 7.32
CA LEU A 404 -19.22 13.98 6.96
C LEU A 404 -18.27 13.81 5.76
N ASP A 405 -18.02 12.57 5.33
CA ASP A 405 -17.08 12.22 4.27
C ASP A 405 -15.68 12.79 4.53
N ILE A 406 -15.19 12.57 5.76
CA ILE A 406 -13.88 13.08 6.20
C ILE A 406 -13.03 11.98 6.80
N LEU A 407 -11.72 12.13 6.62
CA LEU A 407 -10.72 11.43 7.40
C LEU A 407 -10.50 12.16 8.73
N VAL A 408 -10.44 11.39 9.82
CA VAL A 408 -10.17 11.89 11.16
C VAL A 408 -9.05 11.10 11.82
N ARG A 409 -8.36 11.74 12.76
CA ARG A 409 -7.44 11.09 13.68
C ARG A 409 -8.04 11.00 15.07
N GLN A 410 -7.83 9.89 15.75
CA GLN A 410 -8.15 9.75 17.18
C GLN A 410 -6.90 9.99 18.04
N GLY A 411 -6.98 11.00 18.92
CA GLY A 411 -5.82 11.50 19.68
C GLY A 411 -5.21 12.77 19.05
N GLY A 412 -4.61 13.64 19.87
CA GLY A 412 -4.30 15.03 19.48
C GLY A 412 -2.92 15.28 18.86
N LEU A 413 -2.81 16.37 18.08
CA LEU A 413 -1.57 16.91 17.52
C LEU A 413 -0.71 17.62 18.58
N ASN A 414 0.61 17.38 18.55
CA ASN A 414 1.65 18.12 19.27
C ASN A 414 1.50 18.25 20.80
N PHE A 415 1.97 17.26 21.57
CA PHE A 415 2.46 17.54 22.93
C PHE A 415 3.74 16.76 23.23
N PRO A 416 4.89 17.44 23.42
CA PRO A 416 6.14 16.79 23.79
C PRO A 416 6.10 16.11 25.17
N ASP A 417 5.09 16.36 26.01
CA ASP A 417 5.06 15.84 27.39
C ASP A 417 3.89 14.91 27.76
N ASN A 418 2.78 14.83 27.00
CA ASN A 418 1.71 13.82 27.18
C ASN A 418 0.57 13.98 26.12
N PRO A 419 0.57 13.28 24.97
CA PRO A 419 -0.52 13.37 24.00
C PRO A 419 -1.83 12.76 24.56
N PRO A 420 -3.01 13.24 24.12
CA PRO A 420 -4.27 12.57 24.39
C PRO A 420 -4.22 11.19 23.73
N THR A 421 -4.24 10.15 24.55
CA THR A 421 -4.31 8.76 24.07
C THR A 421 -5.57 8.57 23.21
N PRO A 422 -5.55 7.74 22.15
CA PRO A 422 -6.75 7.40 21.38
C PRO A 422 -7.94 6.97 22.26
N ASN A 423 -7.64 6.36 23.40
CA ASN A 423 -8.60 5.94 24.44
C ASN A 423 -9.52 7.07 24.94
N GLU A 424 -9.17 8.35 24.80
CA GLU A 424 -10.05 9.46 25.19
C GLU A 424 -11.27 9.64 24.27
N GLY A 425 -11.28 8.97 23.11
CA GLY A 425 -12.32 9.07 22.09
C GLY A 425 -12.41 10.45 21.42
N ARG A 426 -11.34 11.27 21.48
CA ARG A 426 -11.32 12.59 20.85
C ARG A 426 -10.90 12.48 19.40
N LEU A 427 -11.70 13.07 18.51
CA LEU A 427 -11.49 13.11 17.07
C LEU A 427 -11.01 14.49 16.62
N PHE A 428 -10.08 14.49 15.67
CA PHE A 428 -9.56 15.67 14.99
C PHE A 428 -9.67 15.45 13.48
N THR A 429 -10.29 16.39 12.78
CA THR A 429 -10.47 16.36 11.33
C THR A 429 -9.13 16.56 10.64
N ILE A 430 -8.83 15.69 9.68
CA ILE A 430 -7.69 15.82 8.77
C ILE A 430 -8.15 16.58 7.52
N GLY A 431 -9.14 16.03 6.82
CA GLY A 431 -9.76 16.70 5.67
C GLY A 431 -10.81 15.84 4.99
N ASN A 432 -11.32 16.34 3.86
CA ASN A 432 -12.42 15.74 3.13
C ASN A 432 -11.92 14.64 2.19
N LEU A 433 -12.67 13.54 2.10
CA LEU A 433 -12.38 12.43 1.20
C LEU A 433 -12.58 12.80 -0.28
N GLY A 434 -13.42 13.79 -0.58
CA GLY A 434 -13.79 14.16 -1.94
C GLY A 434 -14.85 13.23 -2.58
N ILE A 435 -15.36 12.26 -1.82
CA ILE A 435 -16.33 11.24 -2.27
C ILE A 435 -17.43 11.03 -1.22
N ASP A 436 -18.63 10.61 -1.66
CA ASP A 436 -19.72 10.15 -0.76
C ASP A 436 -19.40 8.73 -0.28
N PHE A 437 -18.91 8.62 0.96
CA PHE A 437 -18.37 7.39 1.50
C PHE A 437 -19.44 6.59 2.23
N ALA A 438 -19.77 5.42 1.69
CA ALA A 438 -20.91 4.64 2.15
C ALA A 438 -20.67 3.93 3.50
N ALA A 439 -21.77 3.63 4.18
CA ALA A 439 -21.77 2.88 5.44
C ALA A 439 -21.21 1.45 5.28
N ASN A 440 -21.37 0.82 4.11
CA ASN A 440 -20.68 -0.43 3.78
C ASN A 440 -19.26 -0.11 3.34
N SER A 441 -18.36 -0.16 4.31
CA SER A 441 -16.99 0.26 4.11
C SER A 441 -15.98 -0.63 4.80
N GLY A 442 -14.74 -0.50 4.36
CA GLY A 442 -13.56 -1.00 5.04
C GLY A 442 -12.45 0.01 4.89
N PHE A 443 -11.54 0.03 5.86
CA PHE A 443 -10.36 0.87 5.82
C PHE A 443 -9.26 0.10 6.52
N ASP A 444 -8.09 0.03 5.88
CA ASP A 444 -6.92 -0.56 6.49
C ASP A 444 -5.68 0.22 6.06
N ILE A 445 -4.71 0.25 6.97
CA ILE A 445 -3.40 0.85 6.80
C ILE A 445 -2.37 -0.24 7.02
N LEU A 446 -1.71 -0.60 5.93
CA LEU A 446 -0.47 -1.33 6.00
C LEU A 446 0.64 -0.31 6.31
N ALA A 447 0.97 -0.17 7.60
CA ALA A 447 2.07 0.70 7.99
C ALA A 447 3.37 -0.07 8.17
N ALA A 448 4.44 0.62 7.84
CA ALA A 448 5.79 0.25 8.16
C ALA A 448 6.20 0.72 9.58
N PRO A 449 7.17 0.09 10.25
CA PRO A 449 7.64 0.46 11.61
C PRO A 449 8.18 1.88 11.77
N ASN A 450 8.57 2.49 10.66
CA ASN A 450 9.16 3.81 10.54
C ASN A 450 8.12 4.93 10.42
N GLY A 451 6.89 4.64 9.97
CA GLY A 451 5.79 5.60 9.83
C GLY A 451 5.14 5.67 8.45
N VAL A 452 5.68 4.99 7.43
CA VAL A 452 5.06 4.89 6.09
C VAL A 452 3.79 4.09 6.16
N SER A 453 2.82 4.37 5.30
CA SER A 453 1.51 3.72 5.33
C SER A 453 0.88 3.65 3.96
N LEU A 454 0.80 2.45 3.40
CA LEU A 454 -0.14 2.18 2.32
C LEU A 454 -1.53 2.13 2.94
N SER A 455 -2.41 3.06 2.54
CA SER A 455 -3.76 3.10 3.08
C SER A 455 -4.80 2.87 1.99
N PHE A 456 -5.70 1.93 2.28
CA PHE A 456 -6.74 1.53 1.36
C PHE A 456 -8.09 1.64 2.04
N ALA A 457 -9.07 2.14 1.31
CA ALA A 457 -10.45 2.19 1.73
C ALA A 457 -11.35 1.57 0.67
N VAL A 458 -12.46 1.01 1.12
CA VAL A 458 -13.51 0.51 0.22
C VAL A 458 -14.82 1.18 0.58
N SER A 459 -15.53 1.67 -0.43
CA SER A 459 -16.90 2.20 -0.33
C SER A 459 -17.71 1.69 -1.52
N ASN A 460 -18.87 1.06 -1.26
CA ASN A 460 -19.75 0.51 -2.30
C ASN A 460 -19.05 -0.42 -3.31
N SER A 461 -18.10 -1.24 -2.86
CA SER A 461 -17.26 -2.11 -3.71
C SER A 461 -16.38 -1.36 -4.71
N THR A 462 -16.08 -0.08 -4.47
CA THR A 462 -15.01 0.67 -5.16
C THR A 462 -13.83 0.77 -4.20
N LEU A 463 -12.63 0.48 -4.70
CA LEU A 463 -11.39 0.60 -3.95
C LEU A 463 -10.81 2.00 -4.12
N TYR A 464 -10.31 2.56 -3.03
CA TYR A 464 -9.64 3.85 -3.00
C TYR A 464 -8.32 3.74 -2.26
N SER A 465 -7.30 4.51 -2.67
CA SER A 465 -6.22 4.90 -1.77
C SER A 465 -6.66 6.14 -0.99
N ILE A 466 -6.20 6.28 0.25
CA ILE A 466 -6.47 7.47 1.07
C ILE A 466 -5.15 8.17 1.42
N ASP A 467 -5.09 9.48 1.21
CA ASP A 467 -4.02 10.29 1.74
C ASP A 467 -4.27 10.53 3.24
N LEU A 468 -3.38 10.03 4.09
CA LEU A 468 -3.50 10.17 5.55
C LEU A 468 -3.20 11.60 6.06
N SER A 469 -2.62 12.45 5.23
CA SER A 469 -2.22 13.83 5.54
C SER A 469 -3.29 14.86 5.14
N THR A 470 -3.95 14.68 4.01
CA THR A 470 -5.01 15.59 3.52
C THR A 470 -6.42 15.00 3.69
N GLY A 471 -6.53 13.68 3.78
CA GLY A 471 -7.79 12.95 3.76
C GLY A 471 -8.34 12.68 2.37
N ALA A 472 -7.73 13.16 1.28
CA ALA A 472 -8.25 12.94 -0.07
C ALA A 472 -8.27 11.45 -0.44
N ALA A 473 -9.30 11.02 -1.17
CA ALA A 473 -9.43 9.66 -1.68
C ALA A 473 -9.22 9.62 -3.19
N THR A 474 -8.38 8.71 -3.67
CA THR A 474 -8.14 8.48 -5.10
C THR A 474 -8.77 7.15 -5.51
N ASN A 475 -9.58 7.16 -6.58
CA ASN A 475 -10.32 5.98 -7.02
C ASN A 475 -9.41 5.00 -7.78
N LEU A 476 -9.22 3.80 -7.24
CA LEU A 476 -8.39 2.75 -7.85
C LEU A 476 -9.21 1.79 -8.74
N GLY A 477 -10.54 1.82 -8.65
CA GLY A 477 -11.45 1.07 -9.50
C GLY A 477 -12.49 0.22 -8.76
N THR A 478 -13.43 -0.33 -9.52
CA THR A 478 -14.49 -1.21 -8.99
C THR A 478 -13.97 -2.61 -8.69
N ILE A 479 -14.24 -3.12 -7.48
CA ILE A 479 -13.92 -4.46 -7.03
C ILE A 479 -14.85 -5.47 -7.70
N GLY A 480 -14.28 -6.36 -8.52
CA GLY A 480 -15.03 -7.32 -9.31
C GLY A 480 -15.97 -6.64 -10.31
N ASP A 481 -17.25 -7.00 -10.24
CA ASP A 481 -18.33 -6.37 -10.99
C ASP A 481 -19.15 -5.37 -10.14
N GLY A 482 -18.66 -5.02 -8.95
CA GLY A 482 -19.33 -4.12 -8.01
C GLY A 482 -20.44 -4.78 -7.17
N SER A 483 -20.71 -6.07 -7.35
CA SER A 483 -21.82 -6.76 -6.67
C SER A 483 -21.52 -7.30 -5.26
N PHE A 484 -20.27 -7.15 -4.80
CA PHE A 484 -19.77 -7.88 -3.62
C PHE A 484 -20.24 -7.34 -2.27
N ASN A 485 -20.69 -6.08 -2.18
CA ASN A 485 -21.06 -5.44 -0.91
C ASN A 485 -19.97 -5.64 0.16
N VAL A 486 -18.80 -5.05 -0.06
CA VAL A 486 -17.68 -5.15 0.88
C VAL A 486 -17.97 -4.32 2.14
N VAL A 487 -17.73 -4.92 3.31
CA VAL A 487 -18.04 -4.40 4.66
C VAL A 487 -16.82 -4.44 5.60
N GLY A 488 -15.63 -4.70 5.07
CA GLY A 488 -14.39 -4.73 5.81
C GLY A 488 -13.21 -4.91 4.88
N LEU A 489 -12.04 -4.49 5.32
CA LEU A 489 -10.80 -4.55 4.56
C LEU A 489 -9.69 -5.01 5.49
N ALA A 490 -8.77 -5.82 4.97
CA ALA A 490 -7.56 -6.23 5.66
C ALA A 490 -6.42 -6.38 4.66
N ALA A 491 -5.27 -5.81 4.96
CA ALA A 491 -4.08 -5.72 4.15
C ALA A 491 -2.91 -6.32 4.91
N THR A 492 -2.04 -7.02 4.21
CA THR A 492 -0.79 -7.53 4.77
C THR A 492 0.24 -7.73 3.67
N ILE A 493 1.50 -7.59 4.00
CA ILE A 493 2.59 -8.04 3.14
C ILE A 493 2.87 -9.50 3.49
N THR A 494 2.91 -10.37 2.49
CA THR A 494 3.36 -11.75 2.69
C THR A 494 4.53 -12.04 1.76
N PRO A 495 5.55 -12.79 2.22
CA PRO A 495 6.51 -13.38 1.30
C PRO A 495 5.77 -14.19 0.24
N ASP A 496 6.11 -14.02 -1.05
CA ASP A 496 5.61 -14.91 -2.09
C ASP A 496 6.55 -16.13 -2.21
N PRO A 497 6.11 -17.34 -1.81
CA PRO A 497 6.96 -18.53 -1.90
C PRO A 497 7.23 -19.00 -3.35
N ASN A 498 6.65 -18.35 -4.37
CA ASN A 498 6.88 -18.63 -5.79
C ASN A 498 7.63 -17.52 -6.51
N ALA A 499 7.74 -16.34 -5.90
CA ALA A 499 8.65 -15.26 -6.26
C ALA A 499 10.01 -15.62 -5.67
N THR A 500 11.00 -15.81 -6.52
CA THR A 500 12.37 -16.08 -6.06
C THR A 500 13.30 -15.14 -6.82
N GLY A 501 14.04 -14.32 -6.09
CA GLY A 501 14.95 -13.31 -6.62
C GLY A 501 16.40 -13.55 -6.28
N ASN A 502 17.25 -12.59 -6.62
CA ASN A 502 18.55 -12.39 -5.98
C ASN A 502 18.73 -10.87 -5.98
N ASP A 503 18.25 -10.25 -4.93
CA ASP A 503 17.95 -8.82 -4.97
C ASP A 503 19.14 -7.98 -4.55
N ALA A 504 19.22 -6.78 -5.10
CA ALA A 504 20.16 -5.76 -4.69
C ALA A 504 19.38 -4.66 -3.97
N ILE A 505 19.40 -4.70 -2.64
CA ILE A 505 18.69 -3.77 -1.76
C ILE A 505 19.69 -2.79 -1.16
N LEU A 506 19.40 -1.50 -1.32
CA LEU A 506 20.10 -0.40 -0.68
C LEU A 506 19.08 0.42 0.12
N GLY A 507 19.21 0.43 1.45
CA GLY A 507 18.34 1.21 2.36
C GLY A 507 18.52 2.71 2.14
N GLY A 508 19.71 3.22 2.48
CA GLY A 508 20.08 4.60 2.25
C GLY A 508 20.35 5.35 3.54
N ALA A 509 19.76 6.53 3.70
CA ALA A 509 19.90 7.37 4.87
C ALA A 509 18.63 7.29 5.71
N GLY A 510 18.62 6.45 6.75
CA GLY A 510 17.38 6.15 7.46
C GLY A 510 17.58 5.11 8.53
N ASN A 511 16.53 4.78 9.28
CA ASN A 511 16.50 3.53 10.06
C ASN A 511 15.58 2.56 9.31
N ASP A 512 16.19 1.80 8.42
CA ASP A 512 15.46 1.08 7.38
C ASP A 512 15.11 -0.34 7.82
N ILE A 513 14.09 -0.93 7.19
CA ILE A 513 13.82 -2.37 7.29
C ILE A 513 13.93 -2.97 5.91
N LEU A 514 14.90 -3.87 5.79
CA LEU A 514 15.35 -4.40 4.52
C LEU A 514 15.24 -5.91 4.56
N SER A 515 14.45 -6.46 3.64
CA SER A 515 14.16 -7.88 3.57
C SER A 515 14.41 -8.38 2.15
N GLY A 516 15.32 -9.34 2.00
CA GLY A 516 15.63 -9.94 0.69
C GLY A 516 14.52 -10.89 0.23
N GLY A 517 14.05 -11.74 1.14
CA GLY A 517 13.00 -12.70 0.81
C GLY A 517 13.60 -14.04 0.42
N ALA A 518 13.45 -14.48 -0.83
CA ALA A 518 13.88 -15.79 -1.29
C ALA A 518 14.92 -15.68 -2.42
N GLY A 519 16.20 -15.74 -2.09
CA GLY A 519 17.25 -15.48 -3.05
C GLY A 519 18.63 -15.60 -2.43
N ASN A 520 19.69 -15.32 -3.19
CA ASN A 520 20.97 -14.97 -2.56
C ASN A 520 21.13 -13.46 -2.67
N ASP A 521 20.60 -12.78 -1.66
CA ASP A 521 20.36 -11.35 -1.75
C ASP A 521 21.57 -10.56 -1.29
N ARG A 522 21.67 -9.32 -1.75
CA ARG A 522 22.66 -8.36 -1.32
C ARG A 522 21.94 -7.17 -0.71
N ILE A 523 22.01 -7.08 0.62
CA ILE A 523 21.35 -6.04 1.41
C ILE A 523 22.39 -5.13 2.03
N ILE A 524 22.24 -3.82 1.83
CA ILE A 524 23.12 -2.79 2.38
C ILE A 524 22.25 -1.71 3.04
N GLY A 525 22.38 -1.53 4.36
CA GLY A 525 21.68 -0.46 5.11
C GLY A 525 22.19 0.94 4.79
N GLU A 526 23.52 1.08 4.68
CA GLU A 526 24.23 2.35 4.50
C GLU A 526 24.35 3.17 5.79
N SER A 527 23.41 4.05 6.13
CA SER A 527 23.53 4.89 7.33
C SER A 527 22.25 4.99 8.14
N GLY A 528 22.38 4.71 9.44
CA GLY A 528 21.32 4.80 10.43
C GLY A 528 21.12 3.43 11.10
N ASN A 529 20.04 3.22 11.84
CA ASN A 529 19.90 1.99 12.64
C ASN A 529 19.02 0.99 11.91
N ASP A 530 19.63 0.17 11.07
CA ASP A 530 18.88 -0.62 10.08
C ASP A 530 18.53 -2.02 10.61
N ALA A 531 17.43 -2.57 10.14
CA ALA A 531 17.00 -3.95 10.41
C ALA A 531 17.09 -4.76 9.11
N LEU A 532 18.04 -5.69 9.06
CA LEU A 532 18.32 -6.48 7.86
C LEU A 532 17.88 -7.93 8.06
N LEU A 533 16.97 -8.39 7.20
CA LEU A 533 16.49 -9.75 7.10
C LEU A 533 16.93 -10.33 5.74
N GLY A 534 17.85 -11.29 5.72
CA GLY A 534 18.24 -11.96 4.46
C GLY A 534 17.08 -12.76 3.89
N GLY A 535 16.58 -13.71 4.68
CA GLY A 535 15.49 -14.58 4.29
C GLY A 535 15.99 -15.97 3.92
N ALA A 536 15.46 -16.55 2.84
CA ALA A 536 15.78 -17.87 2.37
C ALA A 536 16.87 -17.83 1.29
N GLY A 537 18.09 -18.22 1.63
CA GLY A 537 19.20 -18.44 0.71
C GLY A 537 20.50 -17.91 1.31
N ASN A 538 21.57 -17.74 0.51
CA ASN A 538 22.87 -17.32 1.05
C ASN A 538 23.08 -15.82 0.87
N ASP A 539 22.63 -15.06 1.85
CA ASP A 539 22.56 -13.61 1.71
C ASP A 539 23.86 -12.92 2.10
N THR A 540 24.09 -11.73 1.56
CA THR A 540 25.18 -10.84 1.93
C THR A 540 24.61 -9.57 2.56
N LEU A 541 24.79 -9.45 3.87
CA LEU A 541 24.24 -8.39 4.69
C LEU A 541 25.35 -7.42 5.10
N THR A 542 25.13 -6.13 4.90
CA THR A 542 26.05 -5.05 5.28
C THR A 542 25.23 -3.99 6.00
N GLY A 543 25.46 -3.82 7.31
CA GLY A 543 24.68 -2.86 8.10
C GLY A 543 25.05 -1.44 7.70
N GLY A 544 26.34 -1.12 7.75
CA GLY A 544 26.86 0.20 7.43
C GLY A 544 27.26 0.98 8.68
N ALA A 545 26.79 2.21 8.79
CA ALA A 545 27.08 3.10 9.91
C ALA A 545 25.91 3.11 10.89
N ASN A 546 26.23 3.19 12.19
CA ASN A 546 25.31 3.21 13.33
C ASN A 546 24.91 1.80 13.80
N ASN A 547 23.81 1.65 14.55
CA ASN A 547 23.48 0.41 15.28
C ASN A 547 22.48 -0.42 14.50
N ASP A 548 23.01 -1.43 13.82
CA ASP A 548 22.23 -2.28 12.92
C ASP A 548 21.80 -3.59 13.59
N SER A 549 20.66 -4.10 13.18
CA SER A 549 20.05 -5.34 13.66
C SER A 549 20.01 -6.36 12.53
N PHE A 550 20.87 -7.37 12.60
CA PHE A 550 20.84 -8.51 11.69
C PHE A 550 19.84 -9.54 12.21
N MET A 551 18.69 -9.62 11.54
CA MET A 551 17.54 -10.38 12.00
C MET A 551 17.52 -11.80 11.43
N PHE A 552 17.30 -12.75 12.33
CA PHE A 552 17.06 -14.15 12.01
C PHE A 552 15.72 -14.54 12.62
N ASN A 553 14.65 -14.28 11.87
CA ASN A 553 13.28 -14.63 12.21
C ASN A 553 12.62 -15.38 11.04
N SER A 554 11.54 -16.09 11.29
CA SER A 554 10.81 -16.82 10.25
C SER A 554 9.32 -16.66 10.51
N ASN A 555 8.65 -15.78 9.77
CA ASN A 555 7.21 -15.87 9.70
C ASN A 555 6.81 -16.97 8.71
N ALA A 556 6.25 -18.06 9.27
CA ALA A 556 5.69 -19.26 8.61
C ALA A 556 6.69 -20.32 8.08
N PRO A 557 6.30 -21.62 8.09
CA PRO A 557 7.10 -22.71 8.65
C PRO A 557 8.20 -23.21 7.72
N PHE A 558 9.40 -23.39 8.28
CA PHE A 558 10.55 -24.15 7.77
C PHE A 558 10.15 -25.41 7.00
N ASN A 559 9.87 -25.26 5.71
CA ASN A 559 9.92 -26.39 4.80
C ASN A 559 11.40 -26.65 4.51
N SER A 560 11.73 -27.92 4.33
CA SER A 560 13.09 -28.46 4.36
C SER A 560 13.96 -28.11 3.13
N ASN A 561 13.66 -27.04 2.40
CA ASN A 561 14.31 -26.75 1.12
C ASN A 561 15.15 -25.47 1.04
N ASP A 562 15.18 -24.58 2.05
CA ASP A 562 16.22 -23.55 2.03
C ASP A 562 16.67 -23.10 3.41
N LEU A 563 17.97 -23.28 3.65
CA LEU A 563 18.72 -22.85 4.83
C LEU A 563 20.09 -22.43 4.29
N GLY A 564 20.11 -21.33 3.53
CA GLY A 564 21.40 -20.77 3.14
C GLY A 564 22.14 -20.22 4.37
N VAL A 565 23.38 -19.83 4.12
CA VAL A 565 24.29 -19.34 5.15
C VAL A 565 24.60 -17.89 4.85
N ASP A 566 24.03 -17.01 5.67
CA ASP A 566 24.18 -15.58 5.49
C ASP A 566 25.58 -15.12 5.84
N ARG A 567 26.02 -14.07 5.17
CA ARG A 567 27.31 -13.44 5.37
C ARG A 567 27.11 -11.99 5.78
N ILE A 568 27.38 -11.71 7.05
CA ILE A 568 27.42 -10.35 7.60
C ILE A 568 28.82 -9.79 7.37
N THR A 569 28.95 -8.67 6.66
CA THR A 569 30.25 -8.21 6.14
C THR A 569 30.99 -7.22 7.03
N ASP A 570 30.28 -6.47 7.89
CA ASP A 570 30.83 -5.30 8.59
C ASP A 570 30.47 -5.18 10.08
N PHE A 571 29.90 -6.22 10.69
CA PHE A 571 29.45 -6.23 12.09
C PHE A 571 30.42 -5.55 13.09
N VAL A 572 29.93 -4.52 13.79
CA VAL A 572 30.63 -3.72 14.79
C VAL A 572 30.14 -4.08 16.20
N LYS A 573 30.99 -4.78 16.95
CA LYS A 573 30.73 -5.20 18.33
C LYS A 573 30.33 -4.03 19.26
N GLY A 574 29.25 -4.21 20.01
CA GLY A 574 28.73 -3.24 20.99
C GLY A 574 28.08 -2.02 20.35
N VAL A 575 27.98 -2.01 19.03
CA VAL A 575 27.15 -1.10 18.26
C VAL A 575 26.00 -1.95 17.73
N ASP A 576 26.28 -2.89 16.84
CA ASP A 576 25.30 -3.74 16.14
C ASP A 576 24.82 -4.92 16.98
N GLN A 577 23.74 -5.54 16.51
CA GLN A 577 23.03 -6.63 17.19
C GLN A 577 22.68 -7.77 16.24
N ILE A 578 22.77 -8.99 16.74
CA ILE A 578 22.21 -10.20 16.11
C ILE A 578 20.88 -10.49 16.80
N VAL A 579 19.79 -10.40 16.05
CA VAL A 579 18.43 -10.61 16.59
C VAL A 579 17.99 -12.03 16.26
N LEU A 580 17.65 -12.81 17.28
CA LEU A 580 17.22 -14.20 17.16
C LEU A 580 15.78 -14.35 17.64
N ASP A 581 14.92 -14.90 16.79
CA ASP A 581 13.52 -15.14 17.13
C ASP A 581 13.29 -16.50 17.81
N GLN A 582 12.51 -16.48 18.89
CA GLN A 582 12.08 -17.69 19.59
C GLN A 582 11.11 -18.55 18.81
N THR A 583 10.41 -18.02 17.80
CA THR A 583 9.61 -18.87 16.90
C THR A 583 10.50 -19.76 16.03
N THR A 584 11.61 -19.20 15.52
CA THR A 584 12.61 -19.87 14.69
C THR A 584 13.48 -20.84 15.48
N PHE A 585 14.11 -20.33 16.55
CA PHE A 585 15.11 -21.07 17.31
C PHE A 585 14.53 -21.81 18.52
N GLY A 586 13.20 -21.78 18.70
CA GLY A 586 12.52 -22.26 19.90
C GLY A 586 12.77 -21.34 21.10
N ALA A 587 12.36 -21.74 22.31
CA ALA A 587 12.48 -20.95 23.54
C ALA A 587 13.95 -20.80 24.03
N ILE A 588 14.83 -20.29 23.19
CA ILE A 588 16.22 -19.94 23.51
C ILE A 588 16.24 -18.77 24.50
N THR A 589 17.23 -18.79 25.37
CA THR A 589 17.49 -17.75 26.35
C THR A 589 18.92 -17.23 26.19
N PRO A 590 19.26 -16.03 26.70
CA PRO A 590 20.62 -15.51 26.59
C PRO A 590 21.67 -16.44 27.20
N ALA A 591 21.29 -17.25 28.19
CA ALA A 591 22.16 -18.26 28.80
C ALA A 591 22.50 -19.44 27.88
N GLN A 592 21.79 -19.58 26.76
CA GLN A 592 21.99 -20.62 25.76
C GLN A 592 22.84 -20.15 24.56
N ILE A 593 23.46 -18.98 24.68
CA ILE A 593 24.41 -18.47 23.69
C ILE A 593 25.83 -18.78 24.17
N ALA A 594 26.57 -19.52 23.36
CA ALA A 594 27.95 -19.91 23.64
C ALA A 594 28.92 -19.30 22.63
N ILE A 595 30.07 -18.85 23.13
CA ILE A 595 31.18 -18.38 22.31
C ILE A 595 32.33 -19.36 22.49
N VAL A 596 32.82 -19.94 21.39
CA VAL A 596 33.82 -21.02 21.39
C VAL A 596 35.02 -20.69 20.51
N ALA A 597 36.10 -21.46 20.70
CA ALA A 597 37.38 -21.21 20.03
C ALA A 597 37.40 -21.65 18.56
N ASP A 598 36.62 -22.66 18.18
CA ASP A 598 36.61 -23.23 16.83
C ASP A 598 35.29 -23.90 16.46
N ASP A 599 35.14 -24.23 15.18
CA ASP A 599 33.93 -24.83 14.61
C ASP A 599 33.67 -26.26 15.13
N ALA A 600 34.70 -26.99 15.54
CA ALA A 600 34.53 -28.35 16.04
C ALA A 600 33.87 -28.36 17.43
N LEU A 601 34.25 -27.40 18.28
CA LEU A 601 33.58 -27.12 19.54
C LEU A 601 32.16 -26.59 19.31
N ALA A 602 31.99 -25.75 18.27
CA ALA A 602 30.69 -25.18 17.95
C ALA A 602 29.69 -26.26 17.55
N ALA A 603 30.06 -27.19 16.67
CA ALA A 603 29.17 -28.22 16.15
C ALA A 603 28.74 -29.30 17.16
N THR A 604 29.36 -29.36 18.35
CA THR A 604 29.12 -30.42 19.36
C THR A 604 28.34 -29.94 20.59
N ASN A 605 28.08 -28.64 20.71
CA ASN A 605 27.41 -28.01 21.85
C ASN A 605 25.87 -28.05 21.70
N ALA A 606 25.27 -29.19 22.06
CA ALA A 606 23.81 -29.39 21.97
C ALA A 606 23.01 -28.50 22.94
N GLY A 607 21.90 -27.94 22.45
CA GLY A 607 20.97 -27.05 23.13
C GLY A 607 21.28 -25.55 23.07
N LEU A 608 22.21 -25.11 22.20
CA LEU A 608 22.81 -23.77 22.21
C LEU A 608 22.89 -23.13 20.80
N ILE A 609 22.83 -21.80 20.77
CA ILE A 609 23.39 -20.99 19.68
C ILE A 609 24.88 -20.84 19.95
N THR A 610 25.73 -21.14 18.97
CA THR A 610 27.19 -21.15 19.17
C THR A 610 27.92 -20.31 18.13
N TYR A 611 28.77 -19.38 18.59
CA TYR A 611 29.64 -18.55 17.76
C TYR A 611 31.08 -19.02 17.80
N SER A 612 31.69 -19.29 16.64
CA SER A 612 33.09 -19.68 16.50
C SER A 612 33.99 -18.46 16.26
N THR A 613 34.85 -18.17 17.23
CA THR A 613 35.81 -17.05 17.13
C THR A 613 36.94 -17.28 16.12
N ALA A 614 37.14 -18.52 15.62
CA ALA A 614 38.15 -18.80 14.60
C ALA A 614 37.70 -18.42 13.19
N THR A 615 36.40 -18.49 12.92
CA THR A 615 35.84 -18.41 11.56
C THR A 615 34.74 -17.36 11.40
N GLY A 616 34.17 -16.90 12.52
CA GLY A 616 33.00 -16.03 12.55
C GLY A 616 31.68 -16.78 12.34
N ASN A 617 31.70 -18.11 12.28
CA ASN A 617 30.52 -18.91 12.00
C ASN A 617 29.57 -18.98 13.21
N LEU A 618 28.27 -18.82 12.95
CA LEU A 618 27.17 -19.04 13.88
C LEU A 618 26.47 -20.36 13.58
N PHE A 619 26.25 -21.14 14.64
CA PHE A 619 25.64 -22.46 14.59
C PHE A 619 24.41 -22.52 15.48
N PHE A 620 23.39 -23.26 15.05
CA PHE A 620 22.27 -23.65 15.90
C PHE A 620 22.28 -25.16 16.12
N ASN A 621 22.32 -25.56 17.38
CA ASN A 621 22.37 -26.96 17.78
C ASN A 621 21.21 -27.26 18.73
N GLN A 622 20.03 -27.60 18.23
CA GLN A 622 18.97 -28.15 19.09
C GLN A 622 18.83 -29.66 18.82
N ASN A 623 18.46 -30.44 19.84
CA ASN A 623 18.34 -31.91 19.80
C ASN A 623 17.23 -32.42 18.85
N GLY A 624 17.32 -32.12 17.55
CA GLY A 624 16.45 -32.64 16.49
C GLY A 624 14.97 -32.30 16.64
N ALA A 625 14.61 -31.21 17.34
CA ALA A 625 13.22 -30.83 17.56
C ALA A 625 12.60 -30.06 16.37
N ASN A 626 13.39 -29.28 15.64
CA ASN A 626 12.97 -28.63 14.39
C ASN A 626 13.47 -29.43 13.18
N ALA A 627 12.55 -29.93 12.36
CA ALA A 627 12.88 -30.60 11.11
C ALA A 627 13.55 -29.58 10.16
N GLY A 628 14.74 -29.90 9.62
CA GLY A 628 15.46 -29.03 8.67
C GLY A 628 16.84 -28.57 9.16
N LEU A 629 16.98 -28.10 10.40
CA LEU A 629 18.25 -27.53 10.90
C LEU A 629 19.27 -28.60 11.32
N GLY A 630 18.85 -29.80 11.71
CA GLY A 630 19.79 -30.81 12.23
C GLY A 630 20.59 -30.34 13.45
N THR A 631 21.46 -31.20 13.99
CA THR A 631 22.44 -30.81 15.01
C THR A 631 23.70 -30.32 14.31
N GLY A 632 24.14 -29.07 14.52
CA GLY A 632 25.37 -28.56 13.91
C GLY A 632 25.18 -27.67 12.67
N ALA A 633 23.96 -27.23 12.33
CA ALA A 633 23.78 -26.36 11.17
C ALA A 633 24.37 -24.98 11.43
N ARG A 634 25.20 -24.55 10.47
CA ARG A 634 25.63 -23.17 10.34
C ARG A 634 24.50 -22.40 9.66
N PHE A 635 24.15 -21.24 10.21
CA PHE A 635 23.12 -20.37 9.64
C PHE A 635 23.66 -19.00 9.22
N ALA A 636 24.78 -18.56 9.79
CA ALA A 636 25.40 -17.30 9.40
C ALA A 636 26.92 -17.31 9.61
N ARG A 637 27.60 -16.33 9.02
CA ARG A 637 29.02 -16.04 9.20
C ARG A 637 29.24 -14.53 9.25
N LEU A 638 29.95 -14.08 10.28
CA LEU A 638 30.44 -12.71 10.37
C LEU A 638 31.87 -12.63 9.80
N ASP A 639 32.08 -11.75 8.83
CA ASP A 639 33.41 -11.49 8.31
C ASP A 639 34.37 -10.97 9.39
N ASN A 640 35.65 -11.29 9.24
CA ASN A 640 36.72 -10.96 10.20
C ASN A 640 36.58 -11.57 11.60
N ALA A 641 35.53 -12.37 11.87
CA ALA A 641 35.31 -13.06 13.13
C ALA A 641 35.42 -12.12 14.36
N PRO A 642 34.58 -11.07 14.47
CA PRO A 642 34.64 -10.12 15.57
C PRO A 642 34.49 -10.79 16.94
N VAL A 643 35.06 -10.18 17.97
CA VAL A 643 34.95 -10.72 19.33
C VAL A 643 33.60 -10.34 19.92
N LEU A 644 32.61 -11.21 19.78
CA LEU A 644 31.27 -11.01 20.32
C LEU A 644 31.18 -11.18 21.85
N ALA A 645 30.07 -10.73 22.41
CA ALA A 645 29.62 -10.93 23.77
C ALA A 645 28.11 -11.27 23.77
N ALA A 646 27.59 -11.79 24.88
CA ALA A 646 26.17 -12.12 24.99
C ALA A 646 25.22 -10.91 24.81
N ALA A 647 25.72 -9.69 25.00
CA ALA A 647 24.96 -8.46 24.80
C ALA A 647 24.81 -8.07 23.32
N ASP A 648 25.62 -8.63 22.43
CA ASP A 648 25.52 -8.44 20.98
C ASP A 648 24.39 -9.31 20.38
N PHE A 649 23.68 -10.10 21.21
CA PHE A 649 22.55 -10.92 20.82
C PHE A 649 21.28 -10.45 21.51
N VAL A 650 20.23 -10.24 20.72
CA VAL A 650 18.88 -9.95 21.21
C VAL A 650 18.00 -11.13 20.90
N ILE A 651 17.17 -11.51 21.88
CA ILE A 651 16.19 -12.59 21.71
C ILE A 651 14.80 -11.97 21.76
N VAL A 652 14.05 -12.15 20.69
CA VAL A 652 12.67 -11.68 20.54
C VAL A 652 11.70 -12.85 20.58
N ALA A 653 10.45 -12.59 20.97
CA ALA A 653 9.46 -13.59 21.38
C ALA A 653 8.27 -13.70 20.45
#